data_AF-E2SLV0-F1
#
_entry.id   AF-E2SLV0-F1
#
_cell.length_a   1.000
_cell.length_b   1.000
_cell.length_c   1.000
_cell.angle_alpha   90.00
_cell.angle_beta   90.00
_cell.angle_gamma   90.00
#
_symmetry.space_group_name_H-M   'P 1'
#
loop_
_entity.id
_entity.type
_entity.pdbx_description
1 polymer ?
#
loop_
_entity_poly.entity_id
_entity_poly.type
_entity_poly.pdbx_seq_one_letter_code
_entity_poly.pdbx_strand_id
1 'polypeptide(L)'
;MMSNKKKQTAVVAVATVLSVSTMVNPIVINAQDVVHEESSQSYERKEAPEIIPPQDLKAKAGTPLKEIKLPENWAWEDEIAILSENRKDYAARFAVDDESYDYTNVKGYHAEGHYIELMVSVKVETKNENSITAPGLKSSSRNASSPSTYAEGDIPINEQNFPDATFRKYLKEDSEINPDGNDALSAAEIEKITSLYVSNDKNIKDLSGIEKFSNLTTLWCNNTNITKLDVSYNTKLETLQCYNNANLHTLNVSGATALKTLNCFETGITNLDVSKSSNLKTLKCYNNTSMEMLNVNGAVELTSLDCHSTNIASLDVSNNVNLAALQCYSNTNLKTLNINRATALQNLGCSNTSIMSLDVSNFINLEYLSCSKNTNLKMLKVDGATALKSLDCYSTNISSLDVSRNPNLETLLCYSNANLVTLNISRATALKTLWCYNNIIISSLDVSTNNNLEDLQCFSNPNLKTLIINGATALKNLNCHSTVITGLDVSNNTNLENLNCYSNNNLKTLNVKKAVALKTLICNDTGITGLDVSNNINLTTLNCSITPLAYLNLGTNAGLTSLTMPTPRTRYLEVTEDTFSIEDKIAGIDKSKVSITSGATYNSGTGVVSDYKVGTPIVYVYDCGTANSEAKTLQVTLNLTGLKSESTISVTATLDKTYDGTAVDSAPAVSKSGSTGAVTYTWEKKKNVTEWENIATAPTIAGTYRVTATVAADDNYKSAKSTKEFTISKADSSISVTESLNKDYDGSAANGTPTVSKTGSTGAVTYTWKKKLNDVTWEELTTAPITVGTYQVTAHLAADNNYQAADSSPVEFTISKADSTISVTESLNKDYDGSAINDTPTVSKAGSTGAVTYAWEKKNNRGDWESITAAPMNAGIYRVTATVAADDNYKSAAATKEFTISQAETSYTAPKDLQAVYGQSLKDITLPTGFAWTDQTLDVGNAGINEFTLTYTPENDNYKPVTDIKVTVTVTKAKNEQAAPISLEGWIYGAAPSAVRAGFRFGQPRFLYSDRMAGTYTDTVPTAAGTWYVKAVVDGTDNYEGAESEVVSFVIEPKSAETDNQIKVPEMSTDTRLDDLVIKDGDKVLVQGTDYDVTQIQDGNKVVVTITFKGNYTGIVVQAYTSGKKDKDMQTDSSDTQKEAGKNESDKKDTLNNANLETVPTGDTTAKGIWTMFMLFAAGVGAFMRKRFIKK
;
A
#
# COMPACT_ATOMS: atom_id res chain seq x y z
N MET A 1 26.79 17.00 49.16
CA MET A 1 27.59 16.00 49.92
C MET A 1 26.69 15.50 51.05
N MET A 2 26.21 14.25 50.99
CA MET A 2 26.87 13.02 51.44
C MET A 2 26.72 12.74 52.95
N SER A 3 25.75 11.89 53.30
CA SER A 3 26.00 10.68 54.09
C SER A 3 24.94 9.63 53.73
N ASN A 4 25.34 8.40 53.39
CA ASN A 4 24.42 7.34 52.94
C ASN A 4 25.09 5.95 53.04
N LYS A 5 24.51 5.02 53.86
CA LYS A 5 24.85 3.59 54.07
C LYS A 5 24.04 3.09 55.29
N LYS A 6 23.32 1.95 55.35
CA LYS A 6 23.49 0.58 54.77
C LYS A 6 22.15 -0.18 54.64
N LYS A 7 22.10 -1.12 53.67
CA LYS A 7 21.52 -2.51 53.65
C LYS A 7 20.41 -2.90 54.65
N GLN A 8 19.22 -3.37 54.20
CA GLN A 8 18.83 -4.78 53.88
C GLN A 8 18.85 -5.71 55.12
N THR A 9 17.82 -6.53 55.40
CA THR A 9 17.10 -7.51 54.53
C THR A 9 15.58 -7.61 54.83
N ALA A 10 14.82 -8.35 54.01
CA ALA A 10 13.34 -8.48 53.98
C ALA A 10 12.72 -9.25 55.20
N VAL A 11 11.38 -9.37 55.36
CA VAL A 11 10.43 -10.17 54.53
C VAL A 11 8.99 -9.60 54.52
N VAL A 12 8.38 -9.56 53.32
CA VAL A 12 6.95 -9.53 52.95
C VAL A 12 5.95 -8.71 53.80
N ALA A 13 5.61 -7.52 53.30
CA ALA A 13 4.25 -6.99 53.25
C ALA A 13 4.16 -5.89 52.17
N VAL A 14 3.43 -6.12 51.07
CA VAL A 14 3.12 -5.09 50.07
C VAL A 14 1.67 -5.26 49.60
N ALA A 15 0.87 -4.23 49.86
CA ALA A 15 -0.43 -3.99 49.24
C ALA A 15 -0.45 -2.54 48.71
N THR A 16 -1.49 -2.17 47.97
CA THR A 16 -1.67 -0.87 47.30
C THR A 16 -0.62 -0.55 46.22
N VAL A 17 -1.01 -0.76 44.96
CA VAL A 17 -0.44 -0.09 43.78
C VAL A 17 -1.54 0.81 43.21
N LEU A 18 -1.16 1.98 42.68
CA LEU A 18 -2.09 2.95 42.13
C LEU A 18 -2.74 2.41 40.85
N SER A 19 -4.03 2.67 40.67
CA SER A 19 -4.68 2.68 39.35
C SER A 19 -5.04 4.12 38.98
N VAL A 20 -4.57 4.56 37.81
CA VAL A 20 -5.00 5.80 37.17
C VAL A 20 -6.23 5.48 36.33
N SER A 21 -7.31 6.24 36.49
CA SER A 21 -8.56 6.06 35.75
C SER A 21 -9.04 7.38 35.19
N THR A 22 -8.58 7.74 33.99
CA THR A 22 -9.15 8.84 33.20
C THR A 22 -10.44 8.39 32.52
N MET A 23 -11.48 9.22 32.57
CA MET A 23 -12.74 8.98 31.88
C MET A 23 -12.65 9.45 30.42
N VAL A 24 -13.32 8.74 29.51
CA VAL A 24 -13.62 9.22 28.15
C VAL A 24 -15.09 8.93 27.86
N ASN A 25 -15.86 9.96 27.50
CA ASN A 25 -17.24 9.83 27.04
C ASN A 25 -17.27 9.67 25.51
N PRO A 26 -18.17 8.85 24.94
CA PRO A 26 -18.35 8.77 23.50
C PRO A 26 -19.18 9.94 22.95
N ILE A 27 -18.77 10.49 21.80
CA ILE A 27 -19.59 11.35 20.94
C ILE A 27 -19.62 10.71 19.55
N VAL A 28 -20.78 10.70 18.90
CA VAL A 28 -21.00 10.02 17.62
C VAL A 28 -20.70 10.96 16.45
N ILE A 29 -19.78 10.55 15.57
CA ILE A 29 -19.63 11.09 14.20
C ILE A 29 -19.40 9.89 13.27
N ASN A 30 -19.98 9.92 12.06
CA ASN A 30 -19.76 8.90 11.03
C ASN A 30 -18.32 8.93 10.50
N ALA A 31 -17.77 7.76 10.22
CA ALA A 31 -16.63 7.59 9.33
C ALA A 31 -16.96 6.54 8.27
N GLN A 32 -16.76 6.88 7.00
CA GLN A 32 -16.61 5.89 5.93
C GLN A 32 -15.14 5.43 5.89
N ASP A 33 -14.93 4.36 5.14
CA ASP A 33 -13.69 3.60 4.99
C ASP A 33 -12.41 4.46 4.87
N VAL A 34 -11.46 4.23 5.78
CA VAL A 34 -10.04 4.55 5.59
C VAL A 34 -9.23 3.33 6.04
N VAL A 35 -8.46 2.76 5.11
CA VAL A 35 -7.49 1.70 5.39
C VAL A 35 -6.23 2.32 5.97
N HIS A 36 -5.65 1.69 6.99
CA HIS A 36 -4.29 2.01 7.41
C HIS A 36 -3.31 1.27 6.50
N GLU A 37 -2.64 2.00 5.61
CA GLU A 37 -1.37 1.54 5.05
C GLU A 37 -0.27 1.72 6.11
N GLU A 38 0.50 0.66 6.38
CA GLU A 38 1.77 0.78 7.09
C GLU A 38 2.85 1.18 6.08
N SER A 39 3.67 2.17 6.42
CA SER A 39 4.60 2.78 5.47
C SER A 39 5.83 1.91 5.19
N SER A 40 5.86 1.25 4.04
CA SER A 40 7.12 0.86 3.39
C SER A 40 7.69 2.06 2.60
N GLN A 41 9.02 2.20 2.55
CA GLN A 41 9.68 3.25 1.77
C GLN A 41 9.88 2.77 0.34
N SER A 42 8.99 3.16 -0.57
CA SER A 42 9.17 2.94 -2.01
C SER A 42 10.28 3.88 -2.54
N TYR A 43 11.48 3.34 -2.71
CA TYR A 43 12.43 3.91 -3.67
C TYR A 43 11.86 3.67 -5.08
N GLU A 44 11.86 4.70 -5.94
CA GLU A 44 11.48 4.53 -7.35
C GLU A 44 12.53 3.65 -8.02
N ARG A 45 12.14 2.39 -8.25
CA ARG A 45 12.97 1.37 -8.87
C ARG A 45 13.11 1.69 -10.36
N LYS A 46 14.34 1.59 -10.89
CA LYS A 46 14.61 1.88 -12.30
C LYS A 46 13.93 0.84 -13.20
N GLU A 47 13.57 1.20 -14.42
CA GLU A 47 13.09 0.23 -15.40
C GLU A 47 14.13 -0.90 -15.59
N ALA A 48 13.68 -2.14 -15.55
CA ALA A 48 14.55 -3.31 -15.57
C ALA A 48 15.40 -3.39 -16.84
N PRO A 49 16.73 -3.60 -16.75
CA PRO A 49 17.57 -3.81 -17.91
C PRO A 49 17.19 -5.11 -18.64
N GLU A 50 17.38 -5.14 -19.96
CA GLU A 50 17.01 -6.31 -20.78
C GLU A 50 17.83 -7.55 -20.39
N ILE A 51 17.16 -8.53 -19.76
CA ILE A 51 17.79 -9.77 -19.31
C ILE A 51 17.84 -10.79 -20.45
N ILE A 52 18.95 -10.76 -21.18
CA ILE A 52 19.21 -11.67 -22.31
C ILE A 52 19.59 -13.07 -21.77
N PRO A 53 18.84 -14.15 -22.11
CA PRO A 53 19.19 -15.50 -21.68
C PRO A 53 20.50 -15.99 -22.33
N PRO A 54 21.35 -16.78 -21.63
CA PRO A 54 22.66 -17.18 -22.13
C PRO A 54 22.59 -17.91 -23.47
N GLN A 55 23.39 -17.46 -24.44
CA GLN A 55 23.44 -18.02 -25.79
C GLN A 55 24.67 -18.92 -25.97
N ASP A 56 24.67 -19.69 -27.07
CA ASP A 56 25.80 -20.51 -27.54
C ASP A 56 26.31 -21.63 -26.59
N LEU A 57 25.57 -21.93 -25.51
CA LEU A 57 25.85 -23.06 -24.61
C LEU A 57 25.87 -24.40 -25.36
N LYS A 58 26.90 -25.21 -25.12
CA LYS A 58 27.16 -26.49 -25.79
C LYS A 58 27.58 -27.56 -24.78
N ALA A 59 26.99 -28.74 -24.89
CA ALA A 59 27.27 -29.90 -24.05
C ALA A 59 26.81 -31.18 -24.76
N LYS A 60 27.12 -32.36 -24.21
CA LYS A 60 26.74 -33.65 -24.81
C LYS A 60 25.45 -34.18 -24.20
N ALA A 61 24.70 -34.98 -24.96
CA ALA A 61 23.61 -35.76 -24.39
C ALA A 61 24.13 -36.65 -23.25
N GLY A 62 23.38 -36.69 -22.14
CA GLY A 62 23.78 -37.37 -20.91
C GLY A 62 24.50 -36.48 -19.88
N THR A 63 24.89 -35.25 -20.21
CA THR A 63 25.45 -34.29 -19.23
C THR A 63 24.35 -33.72 -18.32
N PRO A 64 24.47 -33.79 -16.98
CA PRO A 64 23.58 -33.09 -16.05
C PRO A 64 23.73 -31.56 -16.18
N LEU A 65 22.63 -30.79 -16.05
CA LEU A 65 22.68 -29.34 -16.24
C LEU A 65 23.65 -28.65 -15.28
N LYS A 66 23.82 -29.14 -14.03
CA LYS A 66 24.82 -28.63 -13.07
C LYS A 66 26.26 -28.60 -13.58
N GLU A 67 26.63 -29.42 -14.57
CA GLU A 67 27.96 -29.42 -15.19
C GLU A 67 28.10 -28.37 -16.31
N ILE A 68 26.97 -27.84 -16.82
CA ILE A 68 26.92 -26.80 -17.85
C ILE A 68 26.98 -25.44 -17.16
N LYS A 69 28.20 -24.89 -17.04
CA LYS A 69 28.45 -23.63 -16.34
C LYS A 69 27.76 -22.44 -17.02
N LEU A 70 26.82 -21.83 -16.30
CA LEU A 70 26.15 -20.59 -16.68
C LEU A 70 27.00 -19.33 -16.33
N PRO A 71 26.65 -18.15 -16.89
CA PRO A 71 27.20 -16.87 -16.47
C PRO A 71 26.86 -16.52 -15.01
N GLU A 72 27.45 -15.44 -14.51
CA GLU A 72 27.17 -14.91 -13.17
C GLU A 72 25.68 -14.52 -13.03
N ASN A 73 25.12 -14.70 -11.84
CA ASN A 73 23.70 -14.55 -11.47
C ASN A 73 22.69 -15.48 -12.19
N TRP A 74 23.12 -16.40 -13.06
CA TRP A 74 22.28 -17.45 -13.65
C TRP A 74 22.46 -18.82 -12.97
N ALA A 75 21.35 -19.50 -12.68
CA ALA A 75 21.30 -20.87 -12.16
C ALA A 75 20.28 -21.71 -12.95
N TRP A 76 20.49 -23.02 -13.05
CA TRP A 76 19.49 -23.92 -13.64
C TRP A 76 18.30 -24.12 -12.69
N GLU A 77 17.10 -24.24 -13.26
CA GLU A 77 15.85 -24.50 -12.51
C GLU A 77 15.93 -25.87 -11.82
N ASP A 78 16.19 -26.91 -12.63
CA ASP A 78 16.49 -28.26 -12.22
C ASP A 78 17.97 -28.56 -12.54
N GLU A 79 18.85 -28.43 -11.55
CA GLU A 79 20.28 -28.75 -11.69
C GLU A 79 20.56 -30.22 -12.02
N ILE A 80 19.66 -31.14 -11.64
CA ILE A 80 19.84 -32.60 -11.82
C ILE A 80 19.22 -33.13 -13.12
N ALA A 81 18.47 -32.29 -13.85
CA ALA A 81 18.03 -32.60 -15.20
C ALA A 81 19.19 -33.00 -16.11
N ILE A 82 18.97 -34.01 -16.94
CA ILE A 82 19.98 -34.53 -17.88
C ILE A 82 19.69 -34.00 -19.28
N LEU A 83 20.73 -33.47 -19.94
CA LEU A 83 20.64 -33.00 -21.32
C LEU A 83 20.27 -34.16 -22.27
N SER A 84 19.17 -34.00 -23.00
CA SER A 84 18.64 -34.98 -23.95
C SER A 84 18.62 -34.43 -25.37
N GLU A 85 18.69 -35.31 -26.37
CA GLU A 85 18.68 -34.90 -27.79
C GLU A 85 17.33 -34.31 -28.24
N ASN A 86 16.24 -34.66 -27.54
CA ASN A 86 14.87 -34.28 -27.86
C ASN A 86 14.43 -32.96 -27.21
N ARG A 87 15.07 -32.51 -26.12
CA ARG A 87 14.80 -31.22 -25.46
C ARG A 87 15.98 -30.29 -25.65
N LYS A 88 15.76 -29.15 -26.29
CA LYS A 88 16.81 -28.14 -26.57
C LYS A 88 16.82 -27.01 -25.56
N ASP A 89 15.67 -26.73 -24.95
CA ASP A 89 15.46 -25.57 -24.10
C ASP A 89 15.13 -26.01 -22.66
N TYR A 90 15.85 -25.44 -21.71
CA TYR A 90 15.80 -25.78 -20.29
C TYR A 90 15.58 -24.49 -19.47
N ALA A 91 14.79 -24.56 -18.41
CA ALA A 91 14.52 -23.39 -17.59
C ALA A 91 15.76 -23.03 -16.76
N ALA A 92 16.10 -21.76 -16.73
CA ALA A 92 17.13 -21.20 -15.87
C ALA A 92 16.60 -19.92 -15.21
N ARG A 93 17.00 -19.72 -13.95
CA ARG A 93 16.64 -18.57 -13.13
C ARG A 93 17.79 -17.56 -13.12
N PHE A 94 17.49 -16.32 -13.46
CA PHE A 94 18.38 -15.17 -13.27
C PHE A 94 17.99 -14.45 -11.98
N ALA A 95 18.89 -14.37 -11.00
CA ALA A 95 18.65 -13.63 -9.77
C ALA A 95 18.62 -12.12 -10.07
N VAL A 96 17.64 -11.41 -9.53
CA VAL A 96 17.45 -9.97 -9.76
C VAL A 96 17.41 -9.15 -8.47
N ASP A 97 17.87 -7.91 -8.57
CA ASP A 97 17.78 -6.89 -7.52
C ASP A 97 16.51 -6.06 -7.72
N ASP A 98 15.40 -6.51 -7.14
CA ASP A 98 14.13 -5.77 -7.11
C ASP A 98 14.02 -4.77 -5.95
N GLU A 99 15.10 -4.48 -5.23
CA GLU A 99 15.19 -3.24 -4.45
C GLU A 99 15.60 -2.07 -5.38
N SER A 100 16.46 -2.33 -6.38
CA SER A 100 16.97 -1.33 -7.32
C SER A 100 16.17 -1.16 -8.63
N TYR A 101 15.53 -2.22 -9.15
CA TYR A 101 14.89 -2.22 -10.48
C TYR A 101 13.48 -2.83 -10.48
N ASP A 102 12.57 -2.31 -11.30
CA ASP A 102 11.20 -2.81 -11.41
C ASP A 102 11.07 -3.88 -12.51
N TYR A 103 11.04 -5.14 -12.07
CA TYR A 103 10.87 -6.30 -12.94
C TYR A 103 9.40 -6.72 -13.14
N THR A 104 8.41 -5.99 -12.59
CA THR A 104 6.99 -6.40 -12.64
C THR A 104 6.44 -6.63 -14.04
N ASN A 105 6.95 -5.93 -15.05
CA ASN A 105 6.56 -6.10 -16.45
C ASN A 105 7.49 -7.06 -17.25
N VAL A 106 8.54 -7.61 -16.63
CA VAL A 106 9.50 -8.50 -17.31
C VAL A 106 8.97 -9.92 -17.36
N LYS A 107 8.86 -10.46 -18.58
CA LYS A 107 8.30 -11.78 -18.85
C LYS A 107 9.12 -12.88 -18.15
N GLY A 108 8.48 -13.55 -17.19
CA GLY A 108 9.10 -14.62 -16.38
C GLY A 108 9.56 -14.16 -14.99
N TYR A 109 9.27 -12.93 -14.57
CA TYR A 109 9.59 -12.47 -13.21
C TYR A 109 8.75 -13.14 -12.11
N HIS A 110 9.40 -13.53 -11.01
CA HIS A 110 8.81 -14.14 -9.82
C HIS A 110 9.10 -13.30 -8.57
N ALA A 111 8.16 -12.43 -8.19
CA ALA A 111 8.32 -11.48 -7.10
C ALA A 111 8.60 -12.12 -5.72
N GLU A 112 8.01 -13.27 -5.42
CA GLU A 112 8.23 -13.99 -4.13
C GLU A 112 9.62 -14.62 -4.00
N GLY A 113 10.39 -14.68 -5.09
CA GLY A 113 11.72 -15.32 -5.12
C GLY A 113 12.85 -14.42 -5.61
N HIS A 114 12.56 -13.18 -6.04
CA HIS A 114 13.55 -12.22 -6.56
C HIS A 114 14.37 -12.78 -7.75
N TYR A 115 13.71 -13.48 -8.68
CA TYR A 115 14.33 -14.01 -9.91
C TYR A 115 13.43 -13.88 -11.15
N ILE A 116 14.03 -14.00 -12.34
CA ILE A 116 13.33 -14.19 -13.61
C ILE A 116 13.63 -15.61 -14.11
N GLU A 117 12.61 -16.38 -14.47
CA GLU A 117 12.77 -17.69 -15.11
C GLU A 117 12.62 -17.58 -16.63
N LEU A 118 13.65 -17.99 -17.38
CA LEU A 118 13.68 -17.98 -18.84
C LEU A 118 14.16 -19.31 -19.40
N MET A 119 13.69 -19.63 -20.60
CA MET A 119 14.11 -20.81 -21.35
C MET A 119 15.45 -20.55 -22.04
N VAL A 120 16.45 -21.34 -21.68
CA VAL A 120 17.83 -21.25 -22.19
C VAL A 120 18.10 -22.43 -23.12
N SER A 121 18.49 -22.13 -24.36
CA SER A 121 18.78 -23.14 -25.38
C SER A 121 20.20 -23.70 -25.23
N VAL A 122 20.32 -25.02 -25.08
CA VAL A 122 21.61 -25.74 -25.06
C VAL A 122 21.75 -26.58 -26.32
N LYS A 123 22.82 -26.34 -27.08
CA LYS A 123 23.11 -27.04 -28.33
C LYS A 123 23.85 -28.35 -28.05
N VAL A 124 23.17 -29.47 -28.26
CA VAL A 124 23.71 -30.82 -28.06
C VAL A 124 24.81 -31.12 -29.08
N GLU A 125 26.01 -31.49 -28.61
CA GLU A 125 27.15 -31.88 -29.46
C GLU A 125 27.17 -33.38 -29.75
N THR A 126 26.55 -33.78 -30.86
CA THR A 126 26.70 -35.12 -31.45
C THR A 126 28.12 -35.30 -32.00
N LYS A 127 28.82 -36.39 -31.63
CA LYS A 127 30.18 -36.67 -32.11
C LYS A 127 30.25 -37.98 -32.92
N ASN A 128 31.04 -37.95 -33.99
CA ASN A 128 31.20 -39.05 -34.95
C ASN A 128 31.71 -40.36 -34.33
N GLU A 129 31.45 -41.46 -35.06
CA GLU A 129 31.78 -42.84 -34.72
C GLU A 129 33.30 -43.15 -34.62
N ASN A 130 33.60 -44.34 -34.08
CA ASN A 130 34.91 -45.02 -33.98
C ASN A 130 35.87 -44.44 -32.90
N SER A 131 36.51 -45.24 -32.03
CA SER A 131 36.73 -46.70 -32.02
C SER A 131 37.02 -47.31 -30.63
N ILE A 132 36.89 -48.64 -30.54
CA ILE A 132 37.46 -49.63 -29.58
C ILE A 132 38.73 -49.14 -28.82
N THR A 133 38.96 -49.40 -27.52
CA THR A 133 38.85 -50.66 -26.74
C THR A 133 38.78 -50.45 -25.20
N ALA A 134 38.23 -51.42 -24.46
CA ALA A 134 38.50 -51.60 -23.02
C ALA A 134 38.21 -53.07 -22.57
N PRO A 135 39.18 -53.80 -21.98
CA PRO A 135 38.96 -55.15 -21.45
C PRO A 135 38.94 -55.22 -19.91
N GLY A 136 38.01 -56.01 -19.36
CA GLY A 136 38.32 -56.90 -18.23
C GLY A 136 37.71 -56.65 -16.84
N LEU A 137 36.69 -57.46 -16.52
CA LEU A 137 36.48 -58.15 -15.21
C LEU A 137 36.14 -57.27 -13.96
N LYS A 138 35.29 -57.67 -12.99
CA LYS A 138 34.54 -58.94 -12.84
C LYS A 138 33.31 -58.78 -11.90
N SER A 139 32.18 -59.32 -12.33
CA SER A 139 31.14 -60.02 -11.53
C SER A 139 30.85 -59.61 -10.07
N SER A 140 29.58 -59.29 -9.80
CA SER A 140 28.72 -60.25 -9.11
C SER A 140 27.34 -60.27 -9.77
N SER A 141 26.58 -61.37 -9.66
CA SER A 141 25.34 -61.57 -10.42
C SER A 141 24.20 -62.12 -9.57
N ARG A 142 22.96 -61.75 -9.94
CA ARG A 142 21.83 -62.68 -9.91
C ARG A 142 20.71 -62.24 -10.86
N ASN A 143 19.97 -63.24 -11.33
CA ASN A 143 19.07 -63.17 -12.48
C ASN A 143 17.85 -62.27 -12.27
N ALA A 144 17.40 -61.65 -13.37
CA ALA A 144 16.05 -61.86 -13.87
C ALA A 144 16.08 -61.79 -15.41
N SER A 145 15.40 -62.72 -16.09
CA SER A 145 15.34 -62.76 -17.56
C SER A 145 13.96 -63.23 -18.03
N SER A 146 13.16 -62.27 -18.49
CA SER A 146 12.01 -62.48 -19.38
C SER A 146 11.73 -61.15 -20.11
N PRO A 147 11.49 -61.14 -21.43
CA PRO A 147 11.00 -59.95 -22.13
C PRO A 147 9.51 -59.77 -21.83
N SER A 148 9.11 -58.63 -21.26
CA SER A 148 7.71 -58.31 -21.00
C SER A 148 7.00 -57.85 -22.29
N THR A 149 6.13 -58.70 -22.83
CA THR A 149 5.43 -58.48 -24.09
C THR A 149 4.18 -57.60 -23.90
N TYR A 150 4.38 -56.29 -23.78
CA TYR A 150 3.30 -55.30 -23.80
C TYR A 150 3.19 -54.65 -25.18
N ALA A 151 2.03 -54.08 -25.50
CA ALA A 151 1.83 -53.30 -26.71
C ALA A 151 2.49 -51.91 -26.60
N GLU A 152 2.75 -51.30 -27.75
CA GLU A 152 3.28 -49.94 -27.83
C GLU A 152 2.21 -48.93 -27.37
N GLY A 153 2.27 -48.54 -26.09
CA GLY A 153 1.33 -47.61 -25.45
C GLY A 153 0.82 -48.06 -24.07
N ASP A 154 1.02 -49.32 -23.68
CA ASP A 154 0.64 -49.80 -22.34
C ASP A 154 1.53 -49.20 -21.24
N ILE A 155 0.98 -49.06 -20.03
CA ILE A 155 1.70 -48.55 -18.84
C ILE A 155 1.99 -49.70 -17.86
N PRO A 156 3.24 -50.20 -17.75
CA PRO A 156 3.59 -51.26 -16.80
C PRO A 156 3.28 -50.90 -15.35
N ILE A 157 2.69 -51.84 -14.58
CA ILE A 157 2.39 -51.72 -13.15
C ILE A 157 3.67 -52.01 -12.35
N ASN A 158 4.66 -51.12 -12.49
CA ASN A 158 6.00 -51.27 -11.91
C ASN A 158 6.38 -50.07 -11.04
N GLU A 159 7.49 -50.20 -10.32
CA GLU A 159 7.98 -49.20 -9.35
C GLU A 159 8.38 -47.86 -9.99
N GLN A 160 8.59 -47.82 -11.31
CA GLN A 160 8.90 -46.61 -12.05
C GLN A 160 7.65 -45.77 -12.37
N ASN A 161 6.50 -46.41 -12.59
CA ASN A 161 5.22 -45.74 -12.87
C ASN A 161 4.37 -45.53 -11.61
N PHE A 162 4.46 -46.45 -10.65
CA PHE A 162 3.66 -46.49 -9.43
C PHE A 162 4.57 -46.89 -8.25
N PRO A 163 5.23 -45.95 -7.55
CA PRO A 163 6.31 -46.28 -6.61
C PRO A 163 5.88 -47.10 -5.37
N ASP A 164 4.64 -46.94 -4.89
CA ASP A 164 4.15 -47.68 -3.73
C ASP A 164 3.75 -49.13 -4.07
N ALA A 165 4.34 -50.10 -3.36
CA ALA A 165 4.11 -51.52 -3.61
C ALA A 165 2.67 -51.98 -3.26
N THR A 166 2.01 -51.32 -2.32
CA THR A 166 0.62 -51.59 -1.94
C THR A 166 -0.33 -51.01 -3.00
N PHE A 167 -0.04 -49.80 -3.50
CA PHE A 167 -0.81 -49.20 -4.60
C PHE A 167 -0.67 -50.00 -5.89
N ARG A 168 0.54 -50.47 -6.25
CA ARG A 168 0.73 -51.43 -7.36
C ARG A 168 -0.10 -52.69 -7.19
N LYS A 169 -0.11 -53.26 -5.98
CA LYS A 169 -0.88 -54.45 -5.67
C LYS A 169 -2.38 -54.21 -5.89
N TYR A 170 -2.91 -53.08 -5.41
CA TYR A 170 -4.29 -52.68 -5.67
C TYR A 170 -4.59 -52.56 -7.17
N LEU A 171 -3.78 -51.83 -7.93
CA LEU A 171 -3.95 -51.64 -9.37
C LEU A 171 -3.84 -52.94 -10.20
N LYS A 172 -3.24 -54.01 -9.65
CA LYS A 172 -3.13 -55.32 -10.30
C LYS A 172 -4.19 -56.33 -9.87
N GLU A 173 -4.63 -56.29 -8.60
CA GLU A 173 -5.61 -57.26 -8.07
C GLU A 173 -7.07 -56.78 -8.20
N ASP A 174 -7.32 -55.50 -8.46
CA ASP A 174 -8.67 -54.96 -8.69
C ASP A 174 -9.14 -55.27 -10.13
N SER A 175 -10.15 -56.15 -10.23
CA SER A 175 -10.69 -56.66 -11.50
C SER A 175 -11.53 -55.66 -12.29
N GLU A 176 -11.82 -54.46 -11.76
CA GLU A 176 -12.42 -53.37 -12.55
C GLU A 176 -11.34 -52.47 -13.18
N ILE A 177 -10.16 -52.41 -12.57
CA ILE A 177 -8.98 -51.65 -13.02
C ILE A 177 -8.16 -52.46 -14.04
N ASN A 178 -7.92 -53.74 -13.76
CA ASN A 178 -7.10 -54.65 -14.56
C ASN A 178 -7.85 -55.99 -14.75
N PRO A 179 -8.80 -56.06 -15.71
CA PRO A 179 -9.66 -57.24 -15.86
C PRO A 179 -8.96 -58.50 -16.42
N ASP A 180 -7.77 -58.39 -17.02
CA ASP A 180 -7.00 -59.55 -17.49
C ASP A 180 -5.89 -60.02 -16.53
N GLY A 181 -5.54 -59.20 -15.53
CA GLY A 181 -4.58 -59.50 -14.46
C GLY A 181 -3.10 -59.38 -14.88
N ASN A 182 -2.79 -58.78 -16.02
CA ASN A 182 -1.41 -58.66 -16.50
C ASN A 182 -0.59 -57.61 -15.71
N ASP A 183 0.71 -57.48 -16.02
CA ASP A 183 1.66 -56.60 -15.31
C ASP A 183 1.76 -55.19 -15.92
N ALA A 184 0.76 -54.77 -16.70
CA ALA A 184 0.57 -53.43 -17.27
C ALA A 184 -0.92 -53.04 -17.30
N LEU A 185 -1.20 -51.76 -17.57
CA LEU A 185 -2.53 -51.24 -17.87
C LEU A 185 -2.54 -50.72 -19.32
N SER A 186 -3.47 -51.22 -20.13
CA SER A 186 -3.66 -50.75 -21.51
C SER A 186 -4.42 -49.42 -21.55
N ALA A 187 -4.31 -48.71 -22.67
CA ALA A 187 -5.05 -47.46 -22.89
C ALA A 187 -6.57 -47.63 -22.70
N ALA A 188 -7.13 -48.80 -23.07
CA ALA A 188 -8.56 -49.10 -22.97
C ALA A 188 -9.02 -49.51 -21.55
N GLU A 189 -8.09 -49.74 -20.63
CA GLU A 189 -8.37 -49.88 -19.19
C GLU A 189 -8.25 -48.51 -18.52
N ILE A 190 -7.17 -47.78 -18.79
CA ILE A 190 -6.94 -46.40 -18.31
C ILE A 190 -8.11 -45.47 -18.68
N GLU A 191 -8.69 -45.61 -19.88
CA GLU A 191 -9.86 -44.82 -20.30
C GLU A 191 -11.11 -45.10 -19.45
N LYS A 192 -11.26 -46.30 -18.87
CA LYS A 192 -12.41 -46.69 -18.03
C LYS A 192 -12.24 -46.31 -16.55
N ILE A 193 -11.02 -46.07 -16.09
CA ILE A 193 -10.72 -45.71 -14.69
C ILE A 193 -11.28 -44.31 -14.40
N THR A 194 -12.52 -44.29 -13.92
CA THR A 194 -13.27 -43.10 -13.53
C THR A 194 -13.39 -42.97 -12.01
N SER A 195 -13.16 -44.04 -11.25
CA SER A 195 -13.13 -44.02 -9.78
C SER A 195 -11.99 -44.87 -9.22
N LEU A 196 -11.41 -44.48 -8.09
CA LEU A 196 -10.37 -45.24 -7.37
C LEU A 196 -10.61 -45.18 -5.86
N TYR A 197 -10.60 -46.34 -5.19
CA TYR A 197 -11.05 -46.51 -3.81
C TYR A 197 -9.98 -47.09 -2.88
N VAL A 198 -8.80 -46.47 -2.86
CA VAL A 198 -7.60 -46.89 -2.10
C VAL A 198 -7.65 -46.59 -0.58
N SER A 199 -8.83 -46.44 0.00
CA SER A 199 -9.00 -45.93 1.37
C SER A 199 -8.81 -46.99 2.46
N ASN A 200 -8.37 -46.53 3.64
CA ASN A 200 -8.16 -47.32 4.87
C ASN A 200 -6.97 -48.29 4.88
N ASP A 201 -6.20 -48.41 3.80
CA ASP A 201 -4.91 -49.13 3.83
C ASP A 201 -3.75 -48.18 4.18
N LYS A 202 -3.24 -48.30 5.42
CA LYS A 202 -2.12 -47.52 5.95
C LYS A 202 -0.74 -47.95 5.41
N ASN A 203 -0.68 -48.99 4.58
CA ASN A 203 0.53 -49.38 3.87
C ASN A 203 0.75 -48.55 2.59
N ILE A 204 -0.31 -47.91 2.06
CA ILE A 204 -0.24 -46.95 0.95
C ILE A 204 0.31 -45.61 1.47
N LYS A 205 1.46 -45.19 0.92
CA LYS A 205 2.25 -44.02 1.33
C LYS A 205 2.60 -43.08 0.17
N ASP A 206 2.54 -43.57 -1.07
CA ASP A 206 2.67 -42.76 -2.27
C ASP A 206 1.56 -43.13 -3.27
N LEU A 207 1.07 -42.13 -4.01
CA LEU A 207 0.10 -42.27 -5.09
C LEU A 207 0.61 -41.68 -6.42
N SER A 208 1.89 -41.33 -6.53
CA SER A 208 2.51 -41.06 -7.83
C SER A 208 2.24 -42.19 -8.82
N GLY A 209 1.86 -41.82 -10.04
CA GLY A 209 1.16 -42.66 -11.02
C GLY A 209 -0.33 -42.32 -11.15
N ILE A 210 -0.93 -41.63 -10.17
CA ILE A 210 -2.33 -41.15 -10.26
C ILE A 210 -2.55 -40.21 -11.45
N GLU A 211 -1.52 -39.50 -11.89
CA GLU A 211 -1.56 -38.58 -13.03
C GLU A 211 -1.80 -39.28 -14.39
N LYS A 212 -1.67 -40.61 -14.45
CA LYS A 212 -2.02 -41.38 -15.67
C LYS A 212 -3.53 -41.48 -15.88
N PHE A 213 -4.34 -41.36 -14.83
CA PHE A 213 -5.80 -41.57 -14.87
C PHE A 213 -6.54 -40.27 -15.21
N SER A 214 -6.43 -39.82 -16.46
CA SER A 214 -7.02 -38.57 -16.95
C SER A 214 -8.56 -38.55 -16.98
N ASN A 215 -9.20 -39.73 -16.93
CA ASN A 215 -10.66 -39.89 -16.82
C ASN A 215 -11.19 -40.00 -15.38
N LEU A 216 -10.32 -39.94 -14.37
CA LEU A 216 -10.70 -40.06 -12.96
C LEU A 216 -11.63 -38.93 -12.51
N THR A 217 -12.86 -39.28 -12.09
CA THR A 217 -13.86 -38.35 -11.54
C THR A 217 -13.98 -38.45 -10.02
N THR A 218 -13.62 -39.59 -9.42
CA THR A 218 -13.67 -39.82 -7.96
C THR A 218 -12.40 -40.48 -7.44
N LEU A 219 -11.77 -39.89 -6.41
CA LEU A 219 -10.63 -40.48 -5.71
C LEU A 219 -10.87 -40.50 -4.21
N TRP A 220 -10.90 -41.70 -3.61
CA TRP A 220 -10.96 -41.88 -2.15
C TRP A 220 -9.67 -42.53 -1.66
N CYS A 221 -8.82 -41.74 -1.00
CA CYS A 221 -7.55 -42.15 -0.39
C CYS A 221 -7.46 -41.78 1.11
N ASN A 222 -8.59 -41.63 1.78
CA ASN A 222 -8.67 -41.30 3.21
C ASN A 222 -8.25 -42.47 4.11
N ASN A 223 -7.80 -42.17 5.33
CA ASN A 223 -7.27 -43.14 6.31
C ASN A 223 -6.09 -44.01 5.79
N THR A 224 -5.31 -43.52 4.82
CA THR A 224 -4.09 -44.18 4.33
C THR A 224 -2.88 -43.68 5.14
N ASN A 225 -1.68 -43.61 4.54
CA ASN A 225 -0.52 -42.97 5.15
C ASN A 225 0.30 -42.15 4.12
N ILE A 226 -0.38 -41.57 3.13
CA ILE A 226 0.22 -40.75 2.08
C ILE A 226 0.85 -39.48 2.62
N THR A 227 2.00 -39.08 2.05
CA THR A 227 2.77 -37.89 2.49
C THR A 227 2.61 -36.67 1.59
N LYS A 228 2.31 -36.92 0.32
CA LYS A 228 2.03 -35.95 -0.75
C LYS A 228 0.83 -36.47 -1.56
N LEU A 229 0.08 -35.55 -2.17
CA LEU A 229 -0.91 -35.88 -3.18
C LEU A 229 -0.94 -34.78 -4.23
N ASP A 230 -0.72 -35.14 -5.49
CA ASP A 230 -0.91 -34.27 -6.64
C ASP A 230 -1.99 -34.87 -7.53
N VAL A 231 -3.05 -34.10 -7.79
CA VAL A 231 -4.15 -34.45 -8.70
C VAL A 231 -4.34 -33.39 -9.78
N SER A 232 -3.35 -32.52 -10.02
CA SER A 232 -3.43 -31.45 -11.01
C SER A 232 -3.64 -31.98 -12.45
N TYR A 233 -3.17 -33.18 -12.75
CA TYR A 233 -3.40 -33.83 -14.04
C TYR A 233 -4.79 -34.49 -14.18
N ASN A 234 -5.48 -34.77 -13.06
CA ASN A 234 -6.80 -35.39 -13.05
C ASN A 234 -7.90 -34.33 -13.27
N THR A 235 -7.87 -33.68 -14.44
CA THR A 235 -8.70 -32.50 -14.76
C THR A 235 -10.22 -32.74 -14.65
N LYS A 236 -10.68 -34.00 -14.77
CA LYS A 236 -12.08 -34.42 -14.63
C LYS A 236 -12.48 -34.80 -13.20
N LEU A 237 -11.58 -34.69 -12.21
CA LEU A 237 -11.84 -35.07 -10.82
C LEU A 237 -12.92 -34.19 -10.19
N GLU A 238 -14.08 -34.76 -9.89
CA GLU A 238 -15.23 -34.08 -9.28
C GLU A 238 -15.27 -34.24 -7.75
N THR A 239 -14.76 -35.37 -7.23
CA THR A 239 -14.78 -35.68 -5.79
C THR A 239 -13.44 -36.22 -5.31
N LEU A 240 -12.84 -35.53 -4.33
CA LEU A 240 -11.64 -35.98 -3.63
C LEU A 240 -11.91 -36.18 -2.13
N GLN A 241 -11.61 -37.38 -1.63
CA GLN A 241 -11.61 -37.74 -0.21
C GLN A 241 -10.19 -38.13 0.19
N CYS A 242 -9.43 -37.22 0.81
CA CYS A 242 -8.06 -37.44 1.27
C CYS A 242 -7.86 -37.13 2.76
N TYR A 243 -8.96 -37.11 3.52
CA TYR A 243 -9.01 -36.82 4.95
C TYR A 243 -8.38 -37.93 5.83
N ASN A 244 -8.14 -37.62 7.11
CA ASN A 244 -7.50 -38.52 8.09
C ASN A 244 -6.10 -39.04 7.68
N ASN A 245 -5.38 -38.27 6.87
CA ASN A 245 -4.03 -38.55 6.43
C ASN A 245 -3.05 -37.61 7.14
N ALA A 246 -2.79 -37.85 8.43
CA ALA A 246 -2.01 -36.95 9.29
C ALA A 246 -0.57 -36.65 8.80
N ASN A 247 -0.01 -37.48 7.89
CA ASN A 247 1.30 -37.27 7.28
C ASN A 247 1.26 -36.57 5.92
N LEU A 248 0.08 -36.27 5.36
CA LEU A 248 -0.10 -35.57 4.08
C LEU A 248 0.19 -34.08 4.28
N HIS A 249 1.38 -33.61 3.88
CA HIS A 249 1.81 -32.22 4.05
C HIS A 249 1.59 -31.36 2.80
N THR A 250 1.53 -31.99 1.61
CA THR A 250 1.39 -31.30 0.32
C THR A 250 0.20 -31.85 -0.45
N LEU A 251 -0.74 -30.98 -0.81
CA LEU A 251 -1.93 -31.29 -1.61
C LEU A 251 -2.04 -30.32 -2.78
N ASN A 252 -1.77 -30.79 -4.00
CA ASN A 252 -1.93 -30.00 -5.23
C ASN A 252 -3.24 -30.37 -5.96
N VAL A 253 -4.18 -29.43 -6.00
CA VAL A 253 -5.47 -29.54 -6.73
C VAL A 253 -5.59 -28.55 -7.89
N SER A 254 -4.51 -27.85 -8.25
CA SER A 254 -4.54 -26.68 -9.16
C SER A 254 -5.11 -26.94 -10.57
N GLY A 255 -5.01 -28.17 -11.08
CA GLY A 255 -5.63 -28.56 -12.35
C GLY A 255 -6.92 -29.39 -12.22
N ALA A 256 -7.35 -29.73 -11.00
CA ALA A 256 -8.65 -30.36 -10.72
C ALA A 256 -9.77 -29.31 -10.80
N THR A 257 -10.01 -28.80 -12.01
CA THR A 257 -10.94 -27.69 -12.30
C THR A 257 -12.41 -28.14 -12.26
N ALA A 258 -12.68 -29.42 -12.50
CA ALA A 258 -14.00 -30.04 -12.36
C ALA A 258 -14.42 -30.33 -10.91
N LEU A 259 -13.56 -30.09 -9.91
CA LEU A 259 -13.75 -30.50 -8.53
C LEU A 259 -14.96 -29.81 -7.89
N LYS A 260 -15.91 -30.61 -7.39
CA LYS A 260 -17.17 -30.18 -6.74
C LYS A 260 -17.14 -30.40 -5.23
N THR A 261 -16.45 -31.44 -4.76
CA THR A 261 -16.31 -31.78 -3.34
C THR A 261 -14.85 -32.10 -2.99
N LEU A 262 -14.30 -31.41 -1.99
CA LEU A 262 -12.97 -31.67 -1.42
C LEU A 262 -13.06 -31.87 0.09
N ASN A 263 -12.77 -33.09 0.56
CA ASN A 263 -12.63 -33.41 1.98
C ASN A 263 -11.17 -33.78 2.29
N CYS A 264 -10.45 -32.86 2.93
CA CYS A 264 -9.03 -32.92 3.30
C CYS A 264 -8.80 -32.52 4.77
N PHE A 265 -9.76 -32.82 5.64
CA PHE A 265 -9.66 -32.58 7.09
C PHE A 265 -8.77 -33.62 7.79
N GLU A 266 -8.21 -33.28 8.95
CA GLU A 266 -7.33 -34.16 9.74
C GLU A 266 -6.11 -34.68 8.93
N THR A 267 -5.42 -33.75 8.29
CA THR A 267 -4.17 -33.96 7.54
C THR A 267 -3.04 -33.05 8.05
N GLY A 268 -1.84 -33.18 7.47
CA GLY A 268 -0.68 -32.35 7.81
C GLY A 268 -0.50 -31.09 6.94
N ILE A 269 -1.46 -30.76 6.07
CA ILE A 269 -1.27 -29.73 5.04
C ILE A 269 -1.07 -28.33 5.63
N THR A 270 -0.05 -27.62 5.15
CA THR A 270 0.31 -26.28 5.62
C THR A 270 -0.31 -25.15 4.79
N ASN A 271 -0.61 -25.42 3.52
CA ASN A 271 -1.24 -24.47 2.60
C ASN A 271 -2.27 -25.20 1.75
N LEU A 272 -3.38 -24.54 1.42
CA LEU A 272 -4.38 -25.04 0.48
C LEU A 272 -4.88 -23.92 -0.44
N ASP A 273 -4.59 -24.03 -1.74
CA ASP A 273 -5.18 -23.20 -2.78
C ASP A 273 -6.22 -23.99 -3.59
N VAL A 274 -7.46 -23.50 -3.61
CA VAL A 274 -8.54 -24.01 -4.48
C VAL A 274 -8.98 -22.96 -5.51
N SER A 275 -8.19 -21.91 -5.75
CA SER A 275 -8.51 -20.80 -6.68
C SER A 275 -8.70 -21.21 -8.15
N LYS A 276 -8.39 -22.46 -8.51
CA LYS A 276 -8.63 -23.02 -9.85
C LYS A 276 -9.81 -24.00 -9.89
N SER A 277 -10.30 -24.48 -8.74
CA SER A 277 -11.45 -25.38 -8.62
C SER A 277 -12.75 -24.56 -8.63
N SER A 278 -13.06 -23.89 -9.74
CA SER A 278 -14.20 -22.96 -9.85
C SER A 278 -15.57 -23.62 -9.64
N ASN A 279 -15.66 -24.94 -9.88
CA ASN A 279 -16.86 -25.76 -9.66
C ASN A 279 -17.06 -26.21 -8.20
N LEU A 280 -16.14 -25.88 -7.28
CA LEU A 280 -16.10 -26.43 -5.93
C LEU A 280 -17.25 -25.90 -5.08
N LYS A 281 -18.17 -26.79 -4.68
CA LYS A 281 -19.38 -26.46 -3.92
C LYS A 281 -19.24 -26.74 -2.43
N THR A 282 -18.39 -27.69 -2.05
CA THR A 282 -18.16 -28.06 -0.65
C THR A 282 -16.68 -28.31 -0.40
N LEU A 283 -16.11 -27.57 0.56
CA LEU A 283 -14.75 -27.74 1.05
C LEU A 283 -14.76 -28.03 2.56
N LYS A 284 -14.13 -29.14 2.96
CA LYS A 284 -13.87 -29.50 4.35
C LYS A 284 -12.38 -29.69 4.59
N CYS A 285 -11.75 -28.70 5.20
CA CYS A 285 -10.32 -28.64 5.51
C CYS A 285 -10.05 -28.35 7.00
N TYR A 286 -11.02 -28.67 7.87
CA TYR A 286 -10.91 -28.50 9.32
C TYR A 286 -9.88 -29.43 9.99
N ASN A 287 -9.54 -29.15 11.25
CA ASN A 287 -8.54 -29.88 12.06
C ASN A 287 -7.14 -29.98 11.42
N ASN A 288 -6.85 -29.22 10.36
CA ASN A 288 -5.51 -29.07 9.79
C ASN A 288 -4.73 -28.02 10.61
N THR A 289 -4.27 -28.41 11.80
CA THR A 289 -3.66 -27.49 12.78
C THR A 289 -2.34 -26.84 12.34
N SER A 290 -1.79 -27.27 11.21
CA SER A 290 -0.59 -26.70 10.58
C SER A 290 -0.91 -25.77 9.40
N MET A 291 -2.19 -25.63 9.00
CA MET A 291 -2.60 -24.83 7.84
C MET A 291 -2.55 -23.33 8.14
N GLU A 292 -1.61 -22.61 7.53
CA GLU A 292 -1.42 -21.16 7.69
C GLU A 292 -2.08 -20.36 6.56
N MET A 293 -2.17 -20.93 5.35
CA MET A 293 -2.84 -20.32 4.19
C MET A 293 -4.01 -21.16 3.68
N LEU A 294 -5.14 -20.49 3.43
CA LEU A 294 -6.30 -21.04 2.72
C LEU A 294 -6.80 -20.02 1.69
N ASN A 295 -6.67 -20.34 0.40
CA ASN A 295 -7.15 -19.49 -0.70
C ASN A 295 -8.38 -20.11 -1.38
N VAL A 296 -9.54 -19.48 -1.19
CA VAL A 296 -10.84 -19.91 -1.74
C VAL A 296 -11.42 -18.95 -2.80
N ASN A 297 -10.67 -17.89 -3.17
CA ASN A 297 -11.21 -16.79 -3.97
C ASN A 297 -11.72 -17.16 -5.37
N GLY A 298 -11.20 -18.24 -5.97
CA GLY A 298 -11.66 -18.74 -7.27
C GLY A 298 -12.79 -19.77 -7.22
N ALA A 299 -13.14 -20.29 -6.03
CA ALA A 299 -14.21 -21.26 -5.83
C ALA A 299 -15.59 -20.57 -5.81
N VAL A 300 -15.98 -19.95 -6.92
CA VAL A 300 -17.18 -19.08 -7.00
C VAL A 300 -18.51 -19.83 -6.77
N GLU A 301 -18.53 -21.14 -7.01
CA GLU A 301 -19.68 -22.04 -6.75
C GLU A 301 -19.76 -22.54 -5.29
N LEU A 302 -18.87 -22.11 -4.39
CA LEU A 302 -18.76 -22.62 -3.02
C LEU A 302 -19.99 -22.24 -2.17
N THR A 303 -20.76 -23.24 -1.76
CA THR A 303 -21.96 -23.07 -0.91
C THR A 303 -21.72 -23.44 0.55
N SER A 304 -20.69 -24.25 0.83
CA SER A 304 -20.33 -24.68 2.18
C SER A 304 -18.81 -24.75 2.36
N LEU A 305 -18.30 -24.02 3.36
CA LEU A 305 -16.89 -24.01 3.77
C LEU A 305 -16.76 -24.37 5.25
N ASP A 306 -15.99 -25.42 5.54
CA ASP A 306 -15.65 -25.85 6.89
C ASP A 306 -14.12 -25.95 7.06
N CYS A 307 -13.56 -24.93 7.69
CA CYS A 307 -12.14 -24.71 7.92
C CYS A 307 -11.85 -24.37 9.40
N HIS A 308 -12.58 -25.01 10.32
CA HIS A 308 -12.39 -24.82 11.76
C HIS A 308 -11.14 -25.55 12.29
N SER A 309 -10.57 -25.10 13.43
CA SER A 309 -9.37 -25.71 14.04
C SER A 309 -8.15 -25.81 13.10
N THR A 310 -7.86 -24.73 12.37
CA THR A 310 -6.66 -24.51 11.54
C THR A 310 -5.80 -23.36 12.12
N ASN A 311 -4.64 -23.08 11.52
CA ASN A 311 -3.73 -22.01 11.97
C ASN A 311 -3.89 -20.69 11.19
N ILE A 312 -4.90 -20.56 10.31
CA ILE A 312 -5.02 -19.44 9.36
C ILE A 312 -5.11 -18.08 10.06
N ALA A 313 -4.30 -17.12 9.60
CA ALA A 313 -4.26 -15.76 10.15
C ALA A 313 -5.32 -14.82 9.54
N SER A 314 -5.73 -15.10 8.31
CA SER A 314 -6.77 -14.38 7.56
C SER A 314 -7.66 -15.37 6.80
N LEU A 315 -8.88 -14.94 6.47
CA LEU A 315 -9.79 -15.65 5.57
C LEU A 315 -10.60 -14.62 4.77
N ASP A 316 -10.55 -14.73 3.45
CA ASP A 316 -11.39 -13.95 2.54
C ASP A 316 -12.35 -14.89 1.81
N VAL A 317 -13.66 -14.62 1.93
CA VAL A 317 -14.73 -15.31 1.21
C VAL A 317 -15.58 -14.35 0.35
N SER A 318 -15.08 -13.14 0.09
CA SER A 318 -15.80 -12.08 -0.62
C SER A 318 -16.02 -12.35 -2.13
N ASN A 319 -15.46 -13.42 -2.66
CA ASN A 319 -15.76 -13.92 -4.01
C ASN A 319 -16.69 -15.16 -4.00
N ASN A 320 -16.91 -15.79 -2.84
CA ASN A 320 -17.81 -16.93 -2.68
C ASN A 320 -19.24 -16.43 -2.41
N VAL A 321 -19.82 -15.70 -3.37
CA VAL A 321 -21.14 -15.05 -3.21
C VAL A 321 -22.29 -16.03 -2.93
N ASN A 322 -22.12 -17.30 -3.31
CA ASN A 322 -23.07 -18.39 -3.10
C ASN A 322 -22.95 -19.09 -1.72
N LEU A 323 -22.02 -18.65 -0.86
CA LEU A 323 -21.69 -19.31 0.40
C LEU A 323 -22.85 -19.19 1.41
N ALA A 324 -23.54 -20.30 1.67
CA ALA A 324 -24.67 -20.38 2.61
C ALA A 324 -24.26 -20.79 4.03
N ALA A 325 -23.14 -21.52 4.16
CA ALA A 325 -22.59 -21.93 5.45
C ALA A 325 -21.07 -21.73 5.52
N LEU A 326 -20.61 -21.03 6.56
CA LEU A 326 -19.20 -20.84 6.88
C LEU A 326 -18.91 -21.26 8.32
N GLN A 327 -18.02 -22.23 8.50
CA GLN A 327 -17.48 -22.66 9.80
C GLN A 327 -15.97 -22.41 9.83
N CYS A 328 -15.56 -21.38 10.57
CA CYS A 328 -14.17 -20.96 10.75
C CYS A 328 -13.81 -20.74 12.24
N TYR A 329 -14.54 -21.42 13.13
CA TYR A 329 -14.34 -21.34 14.58
C TYR A 329 -13.05 -22.03 15.04
N SER A 330 -12.58 -21.72 16.25
CA SER A 330 -11.33 -22.23 16.84
C SER A 330 -10.04 -21.93 16.07
N ASN A 331 -10.11 -21.10 15.02
CA ASN A 331 -8.94 -20.52 14.35
C ASN A 331 -8.40 -19.37 15.21
N THR A 332 -7.68 -19.67 16.29
CA THR A 332 -7.27 -18.69 17.30
C THR A 332 -6.38 -17.57 16.75
N ASN A 333 -5.64 -17.83 15.66
CA ASN A 333 -4.81 -16.85 14.96
C ASN A 333 -5.57 -16.00 13.91
N LEU A 334 -6.83 -16.35 13.58
CA LEU A 334 -7.64 -15.63 12.60
C LEU A 334 -8.00 -14.22 13.11
N LYS A 335 -7.35 -13.20 12.57
CA LYS A 335 -7.55 -11.77 12.90
C LYS A 335 -8.47 -11.07 11.90
N THR A 336 -8.37 -11.46 10.62
CA THR A 336 -9.06 -10.79 9.51
C THR A 336 -10.01 -11.76 8.80
N LEU A 337 -11.31 -11.48 8.89
CA LEU A 337 -12.37 -12.27 8.26
C LEU A 337 -13.17 -11.39 7.31
N ASN A 338 -12.86 -11.44 6.00
CA ASN A 338 -13.60 -10.70 4.99
C ASN A 338 -14.79 -11.52 4.46
N ILE A 339 -15.98 -11.19 4.94
CA ILE A 339 -17.24 -11.82 4.55
C ILE A 339 -18.12 -10.92 3.65
N ASN A 340 -17.69 -9.67 3.36
CA ASN A 340 -18.56 -8.54 2.99
C ASN A 340 -19.48 -8.73 1.76
N ARG A 341 -19.23 -9.75 0.92
CA ARG A 341 -20.00 -10.07 -0.29
C ARG A 341 -20.64 -11.48 -0.27
N ALA A 342 -20.46 -12.27 0.79
CA ALA A 342 -21.06 -13.59 0.96
C ALA A 342 -22.54 -13.51 1.41
N THR A 343 -23.36 -12.72 0.69
CA THR A 343 -24.72 -12.33 1.10
C THR A 343 -25.74 -13.48 1.12
N ALA A 344 -25.37 -14.65 0.60
CA ALA A 344 -26.12 -15.89 0.72
C ALA A 344 -26.03 -16.56 2.11
N LEU A 345 -25.13 -16.10 3.01
CA LEU A 345 -24.90 -16.74 4.31
C LEU A 345 -26.17 -16.86 5.16
N GLN A 346 -26.47 -18.09 5.56
CA GLN A 346 -27.52 -18.48 6.50
C GLN A 346 -26.93 -18.92 7.84
N ASN A 347 -25.72 -19.49 7.84
CA ASN A 347 -25.02 -20.03 9.00
C ASN A 347 -23.58 -19.51 9.06
N LEU A 348 -23.22 -18.77 10.11
CA LEU A 348 -21.85 -18.28 10.34
C LEU A 348 -21.36 -18.68 11.74
N GLY A 349 -20.33 -19.54 11.78
CA GLY A 349 -19.63 -19.93 13.01
C GLY A 349 -18.17 -19.44 13.00
N CYS A 350 -17.90 -18.34 13.69
CA CYS A 350 -16.59 -17.68 13.79
C CYS A 350 -16.13 -17.49 15.26
N SER A 351 -16.60 -18.36 16.16
CA SER A 351 -16.28 -18.36 17.59
C SER A 351 -14.84 -18.81 17.88
N ASN A 352 -14.25 -18.34 18.99
CA ASN A 352 -12.89 -18.70 19.43
C ASN A 352 -11.80 -18.35 18.39
N THR A 353 -11.83 -17.13 17.88
CA THR A 353 -10.89 -16.51 16.93
C THR A 353 -10.35 -15.18 17.51
N SER A 354 -9.47 -14.50 16.76
CA SER A 354 -8.87 -13.21 17.15
C SER A 354 -9.50 -11.98 16.47
N ILE A 355 -10.66 -12.11 15.82
CA ILE A 355 -11.34 -10.98 15.15
C ILE A 355 -11.68 -9.85 16.15
N MET A 356 -11.50 -8.59 15.72
CA MET A 356 -11.72 -7.40 16.57
C MET A 356 -13.08 -6.72 16.34
N SER A 357 -13.65 -6.90 15.15
CA SER A 357 -14.96 -6.39 14.73
C SER A 357 -15.68 -7.44 13.89
N LEU A 358 -17.01 -7.42 13.93
CA LEU A 358 -17.87 -8.22 13.08
C LEU A 358 -19.11 -7.40 12.70
N ASP A 359 -19.26 -7.11 11.42
CA ASP A 359 -20.43 -6.44 10.87
C ASP A 359 -21.20 -7.46 10.01
N VAL A 360 -22.41 -7.83 10.45
CA VAL A 360 -23.30 -8.70 9.67
C VAL A 360 -24.59 -7.99 9.22
N SER A 361 -24.60 -6.65 9.17
CA SER A 361 -25.81 -5.92 8.79
C SER A 361 -26.20 -6.02 7.29
N ASN A 362 -25.34 -6.60 6.43
CA ASN A 362 -25.68 -6.87 5.03
C ASN A 362 -26.24 -8.28 4.75
N PHE A 363 -26.24 -9.19 5.74
CA PHE A 363 -26.60 -10.60 5.55
C PHE A 363 -28.06 -10.83 5.94
N ILE A 364 -28.98 -10.33 5.11
CA ILE A 364 -30.44 -10.40 5.36
C ILE A 364 -30.98 -11.83 5.54
N ASN A 365 -30.26 -12.83 5.00
CA ASN A 365 -30.61 -14.26 5.06
C ASN A 365 -29.99 -15.00 6.27
N LEU A 366 -29.16 -14.32 7.08
CA LEU A 366 -28.42 -14.96 8.18
C LEU A 366 -29.37 -15.39 9.29
N GLU A 367 -29.55 -16.69 9.48
CA GLU A 367 -30.44 -17.26 10.50
C GLU A 367 -29.70 -17.61 11.81
N TYR A 368 -28.44 -18.03 11.70
CA TYR A 368 -27.62 -18.50 12.83
C TYR A 368 -26.24 -17.84 12.82
N LEU A 369 -25.91 -17.13 13.90
CA LEU A 369 -24.58 -16.56 14.15
C LEU A 369 -24.03 -17.06 15.49
N SER A 370 -22.83 -17.65 15.47
CA SER A 370 -22.01 -17.89 16.66
C SER A 370 -20.65 -17.20 16.48
N CYS A 371 -20.40 -16.21 17.32
CA CYS A 371 -19.15 -15.44 17.42
C CYS A 371 -18.67 -15.33 18.88
N SER A 372 -18.96 -16.34 19.70
CA SER A 372 -18.61 -16.42 21.12
C SER A 372 -17.11 -16.69 21.33
N LYS A 373 -16.63 -16.48 22.56
CA LYS A 373 -15.20 -16.60 22.96
C LYS A 373 -14.21 -15.70 22.20
N ASN A 374 -14.68 -14.82 21.31
CA ASN A 374 -13.84 -13.83 20.62
C ASN A 374 -13.47 -12.70 21.61
N THR A 375 -12.47 -12.92 22.46
CA THR A 375 -12.05 -11.98 23.52
C THR A 375 -11.45 -10.66 23.00
N ASN A 376 -11.16 -10.59 21.71
CA ASN A 376 -10.75 -9.37 21.01
C ASN A 376 -11.92 -8.60 20.35
N LEU A 377 -13.10 -9.23 20.20
CA LEU A 377 -14.25 -8.66 19.50
C LEU A 377 -14.91 -7.55 20.33
N LYS A 378 -14.70 -6.29 19.92
CA LYS A 378 -15.21 -5.08 20.59
C LYS A 378 -16.46 -4.51 19.93
N MET A 379 -16.65 -4.77 18.64
CA MET A 379 -17.79 -4.27 17.85
C MET A 379 -18.52 -5.44 17.18
N LEU A 380 -19.78 -5.63 17.50
CA LEU A 380 -20.69 -6.55 16.83
C LEU A 380 -21.90 -5.75 16.33
N LYS A 381 -22.15 -5.77 15.02
CA LYS A 381 -23.36 -5.20 14.40
C LYS A 381 -24.18 -6.31 13.77
N VAL A 382 -25.48 -6.32 14.05
CA VAL A 382 -26.44 -7.33 13.57
C VAL A 382 -27.73 -6.70 13.01
N ASP A 383 -27.75 -5.37 12.84
CA ASP A 383 -28.98 -4.59 12.74
C ASP A 383 -29.69 -4.67 11.38
N GLY A 384 -29.06 -5.29 10.37
CA GLY A 384 -29.70 -5.69 9.12
C GLY A 384 -29.84 -7.22 8.90
N ALA A 385 -29.39 -8.05 9.86
CA ALA A 385 -29.57 -9.51 9.82
C ALA A 385 -31.02 -9.88 10.21
N THR A 386 -31.99 -9.51 9.38
CA THR A 386 -33.42 -9.56 9.73
C THR A 386 -33.99 -10.97 9.84
N ALA A 387 -33.39 -11.98 9.21
CA ALA A 387 -33.74 -13.39 9.35
C ALA A 387 -33.17 -14.07 10.62
N LEU A 388 -32.35 -13.38 11.42
CA LEU A 388 -31.59 -13.98 12.53
C LEU A 388 -32.51 -14.58 13.59
N LYS A 389 -32.43 -15.90 13.79
CA LYS A 389 -33.18 -16.71 14.76
C LYS A 389 -32.37 -17.02 16.01
N SER A 390 -31.04 -17.13 15.89
CA SER A 390 -30.14 -17.42 17.01
C SER A 390 -28.86 -16.59 16.93
N LEU A 391 -28.56 -15.90 18.03
CA LEU A 391 -27.30 -15.17 18.22
C LEU A 391 -26.55 -15.69 19.45
N ASP A 392 -25.36 -16.22 19.23
CA ASP A 392 -24.40 -16.58 20.26
C ASP A 392 -23.17 -15.66 20.22
N CYS A 393 -23.02 -14.87 21.29
CA CYS A 393 -21.94 -13.92 21.50
C CYS A 393 -21.48 -13.90 22.98
N TYR A 394 -21.48 -15.05 23.67
CA TYR A 394 -20.94 -15.11 25.04
C TYR A 394 -19.42 -14.96 25.08
N SER A 395 -18.87 -14.43 26.19
CA SER A 395 -17.41 -14.29 26.40
C SER A 395 -16.66 -13.54 25.28
N THR A 396 -17.27 -12.48 24.76
CA THR A 396 -16.65 -11.49 23.87
C THR A 396 -16.29 -10.22 24.65
N ASN A 397 -15.88 -9.17 23.95
CA ASN A 397 -15.42 -7.91 24.54
C ASN A 397 -16.28 -6.69 24.11
N ILE A 398 -17.51 -6.97 23.66
CA ILE A 398 -18.46 -5.95 23.19
C ILE A 398 -18.93 -5.07 24.36
N SER A 399 -19.05 -3.76 24.11
CA SER A 399 -19.54 -2.78 25.09
C SER A 399 -21.05 -2.50 24.98
N SER A 400 -21.64 -2.79 23.83
CA SER A 400 -23.06 -2.67 23.55
C SER A 400 -23.54 -3.82 22.67
N LEU A 401 -24.84 -4.13 22.76
CA LEU A 401 -25.53 -5.03 21.84
C LEU A 401 -26.96 -4.51 21.59
N ASP A 402 -27.30 -4.29 20.33
CA ASP A 402 -28.64 -3.92 19.90
C ASP A 402 -29.18 -4.98 18.93
N VAL A 403 -30.26 -5.65 19.35
CA VAL A 403 -31.00 -6.62 18.52
C VAL A 403 -32.42 -6.14 18.19
N SER A 404 -32.70 -4.85 18.34
CA SER A 404 -34.02 -4.25 18.08
C SER A 404 -34.40 -4.15 16.59
N ARG A 405 -33.56 -4.70 15.71
CA ARG A 405 -33.87 -4.93 14.28
C ARG A 405 -33.89 -6.42 13.89
N ASN A 406 -33.81 -7.34 14.86
CA ASN A 406 -33.89 -8.78 14.65
C ASN A 406 -35.22 -9.33 15.23
N PRO A 407 -36.39 -9.03 14.62
CA PRO A 407 -37.69 -9.38 15.19
C PRO A 407 -37.93 -10.90 15.28
N ASN A 408 -37.24 -11.66 14.43
CA ASN A 408 -37.29 -13.13 14.36
C ASN A 408 -36.34 -13.83 15.35
N LEU A 409 -35.58 -13.10 16.16
CA LEU A 409 -34.60 -13.65 17.07
C LEU A 409 -35.28 -14.43 18.21
N GLU A 410 -35.14 -15.75 18.21
CA GLU A 410 -35.72 -16.65 19.21
C GLU A 410 -34.77 -16.94 20.39
N THR A 411 -33.45 -16.98 20.13
CA THR A 411 -32.42 -17.28 21.13
C THR A 411 -31.32 -16.23 21.13
N LEU A 412 -31.03 -15.66 22.31
CA LEU A 412 -29.90 -14.75 22.52
C LEU A 412 -29.02 -15.23 23.69
N LEU A 413 -27.78 -15.61 23.37
CA LEU A 413 -26.75 -15.99 24.33
C LEU A 413 -25.68 -14.89 24.35
N CYS A 414 -25.72 -14.01 25.35
CA CYS A 414 -24.83 -12.85 25.47
C CYS A 414 -24.24 -12.72 26.88
N TYR A 415 -23.97 -13.85 27.54
CA TYR A 415 -23.45 -13.94 28.91
C TYR A 415 -21.92 -13.81 28.99
N SER A 416 -21.39 -13.55 30.20
CA SER A 416 -19.95 -13.38 30.47
C SER A 416 -19.25 -12.30 29.62
N ASN A 417 -19.99 -11.31 29.12
CA ASN A 417 -19.45 -10.15 28.42
C ASN A 417 -19.12 -9.06 29.45
N ALA A 418 -17.90 -9.09 30.00
CA ALA A 418 -17.49 -8.27 31.14
C ALA A 418 -17.57 -6.75 30.89
N ASN A 419 -17.54 -6.31 29.63
CA ASN A 419 -17.64 -4.89 29.25
C ASN A 419 -19.01 -4.47 28.72
N LEU A 420 -20.00 -5.38 28.66
CA LEU A 420 -21.33 -5.07 28.12
C LEU A 420 -22.11 -4.13 29.05
N VAL A 421 -22.26 -2.88 28.62
CA VAL A 421 -22.95 -1.81 29.35
C VAL A 421 -24.43 -1.73 28.96
N THR A 422 -24.74 -1.87 27.67
CA THR A 422 -26.08 -1.67 27.11
C THR A 422 -26.55 -2.85 26.28
N LEU A 423 -27.77 -3.32 26.55
CA LEU A 423 -28.41 -4.43 25.85
C LEU A 423 -29.83 -4.00 25.42
N ASN A 424 -30.06 -3.77 24.13
CA ASN A 424 -31.36 -3.39 23.58
C ASN A 424 -32.05 -4.58 22.91
N ILE A 425 -33.07 -5.11 23.58
CA ILE A 425 -33.90 -6.24 23.16
C ILE A 425 -35.36 -5.84 22.85
N SER A 426 -35.65 -4.54 22.84
CA SER A 426 -37.01 -3.94 22.86
C SER A 426 -37.93 -4.30 21.68
N ARG A 427 -37.40 -4.94 20.63
CA ARG A 427 -38.14 -5.38 19.44
C ARG A 427 -37.81 -6.81 19.00
N ALA A 428 -37.04 -7.57 19.78
CA ALA A 428 -36.85 -9.00 19.59
C ALA A 428 -38.10 -9.75 20.08
N THR A 429 -39.23 -9.59 19.39
CA THR A 429 -40.54 -10.05 19.85
C THR A 429 -40.74 -11.55 19.74
N ALA A 430 -39.96 -12.24 18.89
CA ALA A 430 -39.91 -13.71 18.84
C ALA A 430 -39.05 -14.36 19.95
N LEU A 431 -38.38 -13.58 20.80
CA LEU A 431 -37.38 -14.07 21.75
C LEU A 431 -38.01 -15.00 22.81
N LYS A 432 -37.52 -16.24 22.86
CA LYS A 432 -37.93 -17.32 23.79
C LYS A 432 -36.90 -17.56 24.88
N THR A 433 -35.61 -17.37 24.57
CA THR A 433 -34.49 -17.66 25.47
C THR A 433 -33.52 -16.47 25.53
N LEU A 434 -33.27 -15.94 26.72
CA LEU A 434 -32.29 -14.87 26.95
C LEU A 434 -31.32 -15.24 28.08
N TRP A 435 -30.06 -15.50 27.72
CA TRP A 435 -28.98 -15.76 28.66
C TRP A 435 -27.99 -14.60 28.67
N CYS A 436 -28.11 -13.74 29.69
CA CYS A 436 -27.37 -12.48 29.85
C CYS A 436 -26.77 -12.34 31.26
N TYR A 437 -26.37 -13.46 31.86
CA TYR A 437 -25.73 -13.54 33.18
C TYR A 437 -24.23 -13.18 33.13
N ASN A 438 -23.62 -12.88 34.29
CA ASN A 438 -22.20 -12.54 34.42
C ASN A 438 -21.74 -11.35 33.55
N ASN A 439 -22.65 -10.40 33.28
CA ASN A 439 -22.42 -9.16 32.55
C ASN A 439 -22.33 -8.00 33.56
N ILE A 440 -21.12 -7.76 34.07
CA ILE A 440 -20.93 -7.04 35.35
C ILE A 440 -21.37 -5.57 35.36
N ILE A 441 -21.58 -4.93 34.21
CA ILE A 441 -21.89 -3.48 34.11
C ILE A 441 -23.40 -3.20 33.94
N ILE A 442 -24.20 -4.16 33.45
CA ILE A 442 -25.64 -3.94 33.17
C ILE A 442 -26.38 -3.56 34.46
N SER A 443 -26.94 -2.35 34.49
CA SER A 443 -27.60 -1.79 35.68
C SER A 443 -29.14 -1.85 35.65
N SER A 444 -29.70 -2.00 34.45
CA SER A 444 -31.14 -2.18 34.20
C SER A 444 -31.37 -3.17 33.07
N LEU A 445 -32.36 -4.06 33.22
CA LEU A 445 -32.83 -4.97 32.18
C LEU A 445 -34.36 -4.87 32.07
N ASP A 446 -34.85 -4.66 30.85
CA ASP A 446 -36.28 -4.61 30.54
C ASP A 446 -36.60 -5.64 29.45
N VAL A 447 -37.46 -6.60 29.80
CA VAL A 447 -37.99 -7.65 28.89
C VAL A 447 -39.50 -7.48 28.66
N SER A 448 -40.09 -6.33 29.02
CA SER A 448 -41.54 -6.10 28.96
C SER A 448 -42.13 -6.11 27.55
N THR A 449 -41.31 -6.08 26.51
CA THR A 449 -41.68 -6.23 25.11
C THR A 449 -41.58 -7.67 24.58
N ASN A 450 -40.92 -8.56 25.32
CA ASN A 450 -40.55 -9.90 24.87
C ASN A 450 -41.60 -10.90 25.35
N ASN A 451 -42.84 -10.74 24.89
CA ASN A 451 -44.01 -11.49 25.38
C ASN A 451 -43.87 -13.02 25.28
N ASN A 452 -43.08 -13.49 24.30
CA ASN A 452 -42.79 -14.91 24.04
C ASN A 452 -41.63 -15.49 24.86
N LEU A 453 -40.99 -14.69 25.73
CA LEU A 453 -39.82 -15.10 26.50
C LEU A 453 -40.20 -16.16 27.53
N GLU A 454 -39.66 -17.38 27.40
CA GLU A 454 -39.94 -18.52 28.27
C GLU A 454 -38.84 -18.73 29.33
N ASP A 455 -37.59 -18.42 29.01
CA ASP A 455 -36.43 -18.58 29.89
C ASP A 455 -35.55 -17.32 29.96
N LEU A 456 -35.35 -16.80 31.18
CA LEU A 456 -34.52 -15.63 31.47
C LEU A 456 -33.44 -15.95 32.50
N GLN A 457 -32.19 -16.01 32.04
CA GLN A 457 -31.01 -16.22 32.88
C GLN A 457 -30.20 -14.91 32.98
N CYS A 458 -30.47 -14.13 34.02
CA CYS A 458 -29.88 -12.79 34.26
C CYS A 458 -29.16 -12.67 35.63
N PHE A 459 -28.74 -13.82 36.17
CA PHE A 459 -28.04 -13.95 37.46
C PHE A 459 -26.58 -13.46 37.41
N SER A 460 -25.94 -13.34 38.57
CA SER A 460 -24.54 -12.87 38.72
C SER A 460 -24.25 -11.55 37.99
N ASN A 461 -25.24 -10.65 37.98
CA ASN A 461 -25.14 -9.29 37.42
C ASN A 461 -25.09 -8.30 38.60
N PRO A 462 -23.92 -8.06 39.23
CA PRO A 462 -23.80 -7.37 40.52
C PRO A 462 -24.17 -5.88 40.49
N ASN A 463 -24.34 -5.27 39.32
CA ASN A 463 -24.83 -3.89 39.19
C ASN A 463 -26.31 -3.79 38.80
N LEU A 464 -26.99 -4.89 38.51
CA LEU A 464 -28.40 -4.91 38.07
C LEU A 464 -29.33 -4.54 39.24
N LYS A 465 -29.85 -3.30 39.19
CA LYS A 465 -30.75 -2.70 40.20
C LYS A 465 -32.22 -2.76 39.79
N THR A 466 -32.48 -2.72 38.48
CA THR A 466 -33.83 -2.61 37.91
C THR A 466 -34.06 -3.77 36.95
N LEU A 467 -35.05 -4.62 37.24
CA LEU A 467 -35.46 -5.75 36.39
C LEU A 467 -36.96 -5.62 36.09
N ILE A 468 -37.32 -5.40 34.83
CA ILE A 468 -38.71 -5.17 34.39
C ILE A 468 -39.16 -6.37 33.57
N ILE A 469 -40.06 -7.18 34.15
CA ILE A 469 -40.51 -8.48 33.60
C ILE A 469 -42.03 -8.53 33.30
N ASN A 470 -42.75 -7.43 33.51
CA ASN A 470 -44.22 -7.41 33.55
C ASN A 470 -44.92 -7.84 32.25
N GLY A 471 -44.27 -7.71 31.09
CA GLY A 471 -44.83 -8.12 29.80
C GLY A 471 -44.37 -9.49 29.30
N ALA A 472 -43.38 -10.13 29.94
CA ALA A 472 -42.90 -11.46 29.61
C ALA A 472 -43.88 -12.54 30.11
N THR A 473 -45.09 -12.57 29.54
CA THR A 473 -46.21 -13.39 30.04
C THR A 473 -46.03 -14.89 29.75
N ALA A 474 -45.22 -15.27 28.75
CA ALA A 474 -44.83 -16.65 28.49
C ALA A 474 -43.77 -17.21 29.47
N LEU A 475 -43.21 -16.39 30.36
CA LEU A 475 -42.03 -16.75 31.18
C LEU A 475 -42.32 -17.93 32.12
N LYS A 476 -41.54 -19.00 31.96
CA LYS A 476 -41.59 -20.25 32.74
C LYS A 476 -40.43 -20.35 33.73
N ASN A 477 -39.26 -19.84 33.36
CA ASN A 477 -38.05 -19.89 34.16
C ASN A 477 -37.45 -18.48 34.32
N LEU A 478 -37.24 -18.06 35.58
CA LEU A 478 -36.56 -16.81 35.91
C LEU A 478 -35.43 -17.06 36.90
N ASN A 479 -34.21 -16.77 36.48
CA ASN A 479 -33.03 -16.79 37.34
C ASN A 479 -32.38 -15.41 37.41
N CYS A 480 -32.42 -14.81 38.60
CA CYS A 480 -31.93 -13.48 38.92
C CYS A 480 -31.16 -13.45 40.26
N HIS A 481 -30.55 -14.57 40.67
CA HIS A 481 -29.75 -14.62 41.90
C HIS A 481 -28.46 -13.77 41.77
N SER A 482 -27.89 -13.36 42.91
CA SER A 482 -26.62 -12.62 42.96
C SER A 482 -26.60 -11.32 42.13
N THR A 483 -27.64 -10.50 42.29
CA THR A 483 -27.79 -9.15 41.72
C THR A 483 -28.01 -8.12 42.85
N VAL A 484 -28.40 -6.89 42.52
CA VAL A 484 -28.71 -5.83 43.50
C VAL A 484 -30.11 -5.25 43.32
N ILE A 485 -31.05 -6.03 42.77
CA ILE A 485 -32.46 -5.68 42.67
C ILE A 485 -33.06 -5.43 44.07
N THR A 486 -33.92 -4.42 44.19
CA THR A 486 -34.52 -4.01 45.47
C THR A 486 -35.96 -4.49 45.66
N GLY A 487 -36.65 -4.80 44.57
CA GLY A 487 -37.99 -5.38 44.54
C GLY A 487 -38.16 -6.27 43.31
N LEU A 488 -39.01 -7.29 43.41
CA LEU A 488 -39.36 -8.18 42.32
C LEU A 488 -40.85 -8.50 42.34
N ASP A 489 -41.56 -8.19 41.25
CA ASP A 489 -42.97 -8.52 41.07
C ASP A 489 -43.11 -9.45 39.86
N VAL A 490 -43.51 -10.70 40.11
CA VAL A 490 -43.77 -11.72 39.08
C VAL A 490 -45.28 -11.93 38.87
N SER A 491 -46.13 -11.04 39.37
CA SER A 491 -47.58 -11.26 39.42
C SER A 491 -48.28 -11.14 38.06
N ASN A 492 -47.57 -10.71 37.01
CA ASN A 492 -48.03 -10.77 35.62
C ASN A 492 -47.49 -12.02 34.87
N ASN A 493 -46.50 -12.71 35.42
CA ASN A 493 -45.87 -13.90 34.83
C ASN A 493 -46.62 -15.16 35.32
N THR A 494 -47.90 -15.31 34.96
CA THR A 494 -48.78 -16.37 35.50
C THR A 494 -48.31 -17.79 35.15
N ASN A 495 -47.51 -17.93 34.09
CA ASN A 495 -46.91 -19.19 33.61
C ASN A 495 -45.58 -19.55 34.29
N LEU A 496 -45.08 -18.72 35.22
CA LEU A 496 -43.78 -18.90 35.85
C LEU A 496 -43.77 -20.15 36.74
N GLU A 497 -42.99 -21.16 36.35
CA GLU A 497 -42.86 -22.44 37.06
C GLU A 497 -41.67 -22.44 38.03
N ASN A 498 -40.55 -21.80 37.67
CA ASN A 498 -39.32 -21.79 38.46
C ASN A 498 -38.80 -20.36 38.66
N LEU A 499 -38.74 -19.92 39.91
CA LEU A 499 -38.15 -18.64 40.31
C LEU A 499 -36.94 -18.84 41.22
N ASN A 500 -35.79 -18.37 40.76
CA ASN A 500 -34.56 -18.30 41.53
C ASN A 500 -34.11 -16.84 41.69
N CYS A 501 -34.04 -16.37 42.94
CA CYS A 501 -33.63 -15.02 43.32
C CYS A 501 -32.76 -14.99 44.60
N TYR A 502 -31.99 -16.06 44.88
CA TYR A 502 -31.16 -16.13 46.09
C TYR A 502 -29.99 -15.14 46.13
N SER A 503 -29.42 -14.91 47.32
CA SER A 503 -28.30 -13.98 47.56
C SER A 503 -28.52 -12.56 47.04
N ASN A 504 -29.77 -12.15 46.89
CA ASN A 504 -30.18 -10.78 46.62
C ASN A 504 -30.46 -10.06 47.96
N ASN A 505 -29.41 -9.80 48.74
CA ASN A 505 -29.54 -9.17 50.07
C ASN A 505 -30.16 -7.75 50.04
N ASN A 506 -30.25 -7.12 48.86
CA ASN A 506 -30.95 -5.85 48.66
C ASN A 506 -32.46 -5.99 48.35
N LEU A 507 -32.93 -7.19 47.97
CA LEU A 507 -34.32 -7.47 47.61
C LEU A 507 -35.20 -7.41 48.87
N LYS A 508 -36.00 -6.35 49.01
CA LYS A 508 -36.86 -6.08 50.18
C LYS A 508 -38.31 -6.47 49.96
N THR A 509 -38.76 -6.53 48.71
CA THR A 509 -40.14 -6.89 48.33
C THR A 509 -40.15 -7.98 47.26
N LEU A 510 -40.99 -9.00 47.44
CA LEU A 510 -41.19 -10.09 46.49
C LEU A 510 -42.69 -10.40 46.38
N ASN A 511 -43.28 -10.18 45.20
CA ASN A 511 -44.70 -10.45 44.94
C ASN A 511 -44.87 -11.65 44.00
N VAL A 512 -45.26 -12.79 44.57
CA VAL A 512 -45.50 -14.06 43.86
C VAL A 512 -46.99 -14.46 43.81
N LYS A 513 -47.90 -13.64 44.36
CA LYS A 513 -49.29 -14.02 44.68
C LYS A 513 -50.19 -14.41 43.48
N LYS A 514 -49.75 -14.15 42.24
CA LYS A 514 -50.44 -14.54 41.00
C LYS A 514 -49.63 -15.49 40.10
N ALA A 515 -48.41 -15.86 40.48
CA ALA A 515 -47.61 -16.86 39.76
C ALA A 515 -48.15 -18.28 40.06
N VAL A 516 -49.38 -18.57 39.64
CA VAL A 516 -50.12 -19.77 40.04
C VAL A 516 -49.51 -21.07 39.50
N ALA A 517 -48.70 -20.99 38.43
CA ALA A 517 -47.94 -22.12 37.90
C ALA A 517 -46.67 -22.47 38.71
N LEU A 518 -46.30 -21.68 39.72
CA LEU A 518 -45.00 -21.77 40.41
C LEU A 518 -44.84 -23.10 41.17
N LYS A 519 -43.84 -23.88 40.76
CA LYS A 519 -43.42 -25.18 41.33
C LYS A 519 -42.20 -25.04 42.23
N THR A 520 -41.28 -24.15 41.88
CA THR A 520 -40.00 -23.95 42.58
C THR A 520 -39.79 -22.47 42.93
N LEU A 521 -39.56 -22.17 44.21
CA LEU A 521 -39.16 -20.85 44.69
C LEU A 521 -37.89 -20.94 45.55
N ILE A 522 -36.80 -20.34 45.05
CA ILE A 522 -35.51 -20.25 45.76
C ILE A 522 -35.22 -18.77 46.04
N CYS A 523 -35.41 -18.37 47.30
CA CYS A 523 -35.33 -16.97 47.77
C CYS A 523 -34.55 -16.82 49.09
N ASN A 524 -33.67 -17.77 49.40
CA ASN A 524 -32.77 -17.72 50.54
C ASN A 524 -31.71 -16.61 50.41
N ASP A 525 -31.18 -16.14 51.54
CA ASP A 525 -30.18 -15.05 51.57
C ASP A 525 -30.66 -13.77 50.85
N THR A 526 -31.93 -13.39 51.08
CA THR A 526 -32.54 -12.17 50.55
C THR A 526 -32.98 -11.23 51.67
N GLY A 527 -33.24 -9.97 51.35
CA GLY A 527 -33.64 -8.93 52.31
C GLY A 527 -35.15 -8.87 52.63
N ILE A 528 -35.96 -9.80 52.13
CA ILE A 528 -37.43 -9.72 52.24
C ILE A 528 -37.89 -9.99 53.67
N THR A 529 -38.87 -9.21 54.14
CA THR A 529 -39.39 -9.27 55.52
C THR A 529 -40.74 -9.96 55.64
N GLY A 530 -41.34 -10.35 54.52
CA GLY A 530 -42.61 -11.08 54.48
C GLY A 530 -42.73 -11.83 53.16
N LEU A 531 -43.31 -13.02 53.19
CA LEU A 531 -43.55 -13.84 52.01
C LEU A 531 -44.95 -14.48 52.10
N ASP A 532 -45.70 -14.40 51.01
CA ASP A 532 -47.02 -14.98 50.88
C ASP A 532 -47.10 -15.84 49.62
N VAL A 533 -47.22 -17.15 49.82
CA VAL A 533 -47.30 -18.19 48.77
C VAL A 533 -48.60 -18.98 48.83
N SER A 534 -49.62 -18.52 49.57
CA SER A 534 -50.87 -19.30 49.75
C SER A 534 -51.65 -19.56 48.46
N ASN A 535 -51.38 -18.78 47.41
CA ASN A 535 -51.99 -18.95 46.09
C ASN A 535 -51.15 -19.84 45.15
N ASN A 536 -49.89 -20.11 45.48
CA ASN A 536 -48.97 -20.90 44.66
C ASN A 536 -49.16 -22.40 44.93
N ILE A 537 -50.39 -22.91 44.77
CA ILE A 537 -50.80 -24.27 45.19
C ILE A 537 -50.06 -25.43 44.48
N ASN A 538 -49.30 -25.12 43.43
CA ASN A 538 -48.45 -26.05 42.68
C ASN A 538 -47.01 -26.13 43.23
N LEU A 539 -46.68 -25.37 44.28
CA LEU A 539 -45.33 -25.23 44.81
C LEU A 539 -44.88 -26.53 45.50
N THR A 540 -43.91 -27.23 44.90
CA THR A 540 -43.30 -28.44 45.47
C THR A 540 -42.02 -28.14 46.25
N THR A 541 -41.34 -27.03 45.91
CA THR A 541 -40.06 -26.64 46.50
C THR A 541 -40.05 -25.17 46.91
N LEU A 542 -39.78 -24.90 48.19
CA LEU A 542 -39.56 -23.57 48.76
C LEU A 542 -38.29 -23.55 49.61
N ASN A 543 -37.30 -22.74 49.22
CA ASN A 543 -36.17 -22.40 50.06
C ASN A 543 -36.18 -20.91 50.40
N CYS A 544 -36.34 -20.60 51.69
CA CYS A 544 -36.33 -19.25 52.27
C CYS A 544 -35.40 -19.15 53.50
N SER A 545 -34.38 -20.02 53.56
CA SER A 545 -33.35 -19.99 54.61
C SER A 545 -32.58 -18.67 54.66
N ILE A 546 -32.08 -18.28 55.85
CA ILE A 546 -31.28 -17.06 56.11
C ILE A 546 -32.04 -15.72 55.93
N THR A 547 -33.15 -15.73 55.19
CA THR A 547 -34.04 -14.58 54.92
C THR A 547 -34.74 -14.05 56.19
N PRO A 548 -34.79 -12.72 56.42
CA PRO A 548 -35.28 -12.12 57.67
C PRO A 548 -36.82 -11.98 57.71
N LEU A 549 -37.53 -13.07 57.39
CA LEU A 549 -39.00 -13.09 57.39
C LEU A 549 -39.58 -12.82 58.79
N ALA A 550 -40.51 -11.88 58.85
CA ALA A 550 -41.41 -11.67 59.98
C ALA A 550 -42.68 -12.51 59.87
N TYR A 551 -43.10 -12.84 58.63
CA TYR A 551 -44.19 -13.79 58.38
C TYR A 551 -43.92 -14.60 57.11
N LEU A 552 -44.51 -15.81 57.07
CA LEU A 552 -44.51 -16.71 55.93
C LEU A 552 -45.90 -17.34 55.81
N ASN A 553 -46.70 -16.91 54.83
CA ASN A 553 -48.04 -17.46 54.61
C ASN A 553 -47.98 -18.58 53.56
N LEU A 554 -48.04 -19.84 53.99
CA LEU A 554 -48.09 -21.03 53.14
C LEU A 554 -49.54 -21.39 52.74
N GLY A 555 -50.54 -20.98 53.52
CA GLY A 555 -51.93 -21.38 53.30
C GLY A 555 -52.12 -22.88 53.49
N THR A 556 -52.62 -23.57 52.47
CA THR A 556 -52.80 -25.04 52.47
C THR A 556 -52.03 -25.64 51.29
N ASN A 557 -50.72 -25.81 51.44
CA ASN A 557 -49.82 -26.24 50.38
C ASN A 557 -49.49 -27.74 50.50
N ALA A 558 -50.47 -28.59 50.18
CA ALA A 558 -50.34 -30.04 50.28
C ALA A 558 -49.23 -30.63 49.37
N GLY A 559 -48.92 -29.99 48.24
CA GLY A 559 -47.84 -30.43 47.33
C GLY A 559 -46.42 -30.04 47.76
N LEU A 560 -46.26 -29.19 48.78
CA LEU A 560 -44.97 -28.64 49.21
C LEU A 560 -44.17 -29.66 50.03
N THR A 561 -43.45 -30.54 49.33
CA THR A 561 -42.66 -31.64 49.91
C THR A 561 -41.23 -31.23 50.28
N SER A 562 -40.66 -30.20 49.63
CA SER A 562 -39.32 -29.68 49.92
C SER A 562 -39.41 -28.26 50.48
N LEU A 563 -39.37 -28.12 51.80
CA LEU A 563 -39.49 -26.83 52.50
C LEU A 563 -38.27 -26.57 53.40
N THR A 564 -37.48 -25.56 53.06
CA THR A 564 -36.43 -25.01 53.93
C THR A 564 -36.90 -23.68 54.51
N MET A 565 -37.27 -23.70 55.80
CA MET A 565 -37.74 -22.56 56.58
C MET A 565 -36.65 -21.51 56.83
N PRO A 566 -37.01 -20.23 57.12
CA PRO A 566 -36.06 -19.23 57.58
C PRO A 566 -35.53 -19.57 58.98
N THR A 567 -34.32 -19.12 59.29
CA THR A 567 -33.76 -19.21 60.65
C THR A 567 -34.36 -18.12 61.55
N PRO A 568 -34.83 -18.43 62.77
CA PRO A 568 -35.34 -17.42 63.71
C PRO A 568 -34.35 -16.28 63.93
N ARG A 569 -34.82 -15.04 63.81
CA ARG A 569 -33.98 -13.83 63.84
C ARG A 569 -34.64 -12.71 64.63
N THR A 570 -33.84 -11.97 65.39
CA THR A 570 -34.30 -10.82 66.17
C THR A 570 -34.48 -9.59 65.28
N ARG A 571 -35.64 -8.95 65.36
CA ARG A 571 -35.89 -7.59 64.88
C ARG A 571 -35.87 -6.62 66.04
N TYR A 572 -35.54 -5.36 65.75
CA TYR A 572 -35.62 -4.25 66.70
C TYR A 572 -36.78 -3.34 66.28
N LEU A 573 -37.58 -2.88 67.23
CA LEU A 573 -38.72 -2.00 66.99
C LEU A 573 -38.72 -0.89 68.04
N GLU A 574 -38.78 0.36 67.60
CA GLU A 574 -38.96 1.51 68.48
C GLU A 574 -40.45 1.71 68.81
N VAL A 575 -40.72 2.03 70.07
CA VAL A 575 -42.04 2.24 70.67
C VAL A 575 -42.01 3.53 71.51
N THR A 576 -43.04 4.35 71.37
CA THR A 576 -43.19 5.66 72.04
C THR A 576 -44.23 5.65 73.15
N GLU A 577 -45.00 4.57 73.23
CA GLU A 577 -46.17 4.37 74.08
C GLU A 577 -46.02 3.02 74.81
N ASP A 578 -47.04 2.58 75.56
CA ASP A 578 -47.11 1.30 76.26
C ASP A 578 -47.84 0.19 75.47
N THR A 579 -48.36 0.52 74.27
CA THR A 579 -48.97 -0.42 73.32
C THR A 579 -48.48 -0.16 71.88
N PHE A 580 -48.70 -1.08 70.94
CA PHE A 580 -48.59 -0.82 69.49
C PHE A 580 -49.36 -1.85 68.64
N SER A 581 -49.78 -1.49 67.42
CA SER A 581 -50.33 -2.42 66.42
C SER A 581 -49.21 -3.17 65.68
N ILE A 582 -49.31 -4.50 65.56
CA ILE A 582 -48.31 -5.29 64.83
C ILE A 582 -48.35 -5.08 63.31
N GLU A 583 -49.52 -4.79 62.74
CA GLU A 583 -49.69 -4.57 61.30
C GLU A 583 -48.99 -3.27 60.85
N ASP A 584 -49.04 -2.22 61.68
CA ASP A 584 -48.37 -0.93 61.44
C ASP A 584 -46.84 -1.05 61.44
N LYS A 585 -46.29 -2.03 62.17
CA LYS A 585 -44.84 -2.30 62.28
C LYS A 585 -44.36 -3.39 61.33
N ILE A 586 -45.27 -4.16 60.72
CA ILE A 586 -44.99 -5.33 59.87
C ILE A 586 -45.99 -5.40 58.71
N ALA A 587 -45.75 -4.61 57.66
CA ALA A 587 -46.65 -4.51 56.51
C ALA A 587 -46.99 -5.88 55.89
N GLY A 588 -48.28 -6.22 55.83
CA GLY A 588 -48.79 -7.44 55.21
C GLY A 588 -48.87 -8.68 56.11
N ILE A 589 -48.55 -8.57 57.41
CA ILE A 589 -48.77 -9.65 58.38
C ILE A 589 -50.28 -9.88 58.62
N ASP A 590 -50.72 -11.13 58.72
CA ASP A 590 -52.08 -11.47 59.17
C ASP A 590 -52.13 -11.52 60.70
N LYS A 591 -52.77 -10.52 61.34
CA LYS A 591 -52.91 -10.47 62.80
C LYS A 591 -53.64 -11.68 63.40
N SER A 592 -54.51 -12.35 62.64
CA SER A 592 -55.24 -13.52 63.14
C SER A 592 -54.35 -14.75 63.32
N LYS A 593 -53.18 -14.77 62.67
CA LYS A 593 -52.18 -15.86 62.70
C LYS A 593 -51.04 -15.62 63.68
N VAL A 594 -51.04 -14.48 64.38
CA VAL A 594 -50.00 -14.13 65.37
C VAL A 594 -50.39 -14.65 66.76
N SER A 595 -49.44 -15.26 67.47
CA SER A 595 -49.56 -15.59 68.88
C SER A 595 -48.27 -15.22 69.61
N ILE A 596 -48.35 -14.28 70.57
CA ILE A 596 -47.21 -13.94 71.42
C ILE A 596 -47.03 -15.05 72.46
N THR A 597 -45.81 -15.60 72.55
CA THR A 597 -45.45 -16.67 73.48
C THR A 597 -44.64 -16.18 74.67
N SER A 598 -44.03 -14.99 74.59
CA SER A 598 -43.40 -14.33 75.74
C SER A 598 -43.22 -12.82 75.55
N GLY A 599 -43.07 -12.09 76.65
CA GLY A 599 -42.62 -10.69 76.68
C GLY A 599 -43.70 -9.62 76.53
N ALA A 600 -44.93 -9.97 76.13
CA ALA A 600 -46.06 -9.06 75.99
C ALA A 600 -47.41 -9.80 76.03
N THR A 601 -48.51 -9.04 76.17
CA THR A 601 -49.88 -9.48 75.88
C THR A 601 -50.20 -9.22 74.40
N TYR A 602 -51.10 -10.02 73.81
CA TYR A 602 -51.60 -9.82 72.45
C TYR A 602 -53.13 -9.86 72.36
N ASN A 603 -53.72 -8.91 71.63
CA ASN A 603 -55.12 -8.94 71.23
C ASN A 603 -55.22 -9.25 69.72
N SER A 604 -55.51 -10.50 69.38
CA SER A 604 -55.60 -10.96 67.99
C SER A 604 -56.80 -10.38 67.20
N GLY A 605 -57.81 -9.83 67.89
CA GLY A 605 -58.93 -9.14 67.25
C GLY A 605 -58.55 -7.74 66.74
N THR A 606 -57.71 -7.02 67.48
CA THR A 606 -57.27 -5.65 67.12
C THR A 606 -55.87 -5.59 66.51
N GLY A 607 -55.05 -6.61 66.69
CA GLY A 607 -53.63 -6.62 66.31
C GLY A 607 -52.71 -5.92 67.32
N VAL A 608 -53.22 -5.49 68.48
CA VAL A 608 -52.49 -4.70 69.46
C VAL A 608 -51.64 -5.58 70.39
N VAL A 609 -50.41 -5.15 70.61
CA VAL A 609 -49.43 -5.66 71.56
C VAL A 609 -49.39 -4.72 72.77
N SER A 610 -49.53 -5.24 73.99
CA SER A 610 -49.56 -4.46 75.25
C SER A 610 -48.73 -5.12 76.35
N ASP A 611 -48.63 -4.47 77.52
CA ASP A 611 -48.02 -5.00 78.75
C ASP A 611 -46.54 -5.42 78.61
N TYR A 612 -45.88 -4.97 77.55
CA TYR A 612 -44.48 -5.28 77.29
C TYR A 612 -43.55 -4.48 78.18
N LYS A 613 -42.44 -5.11 78.58
CA LYS A 613 -41.36 -4.41 79.25
C LYS A 613 -40.21 -4.11 78.28
N VAL A 614 -40.01 -2.83 78.02
CA VAL A 614 -38.78 -2.26 77.43
C VAL A 614 -37.51 -2.99 77.89
N GLY A 615 -36.62 -3.31 76.94
CA GLY A 615 -35.41 -4.10 77.18
C GLY A 615 -35.63 -5.61 77.38
N THR A 616 -36.89 -6.07 77.45
CA THR A 616 -37.25 -7.50 77.44
C THR A 616 -37.65 -7.90 76.02
N PRO A 617 -37.12 -9.00 75.46
CA PRO A 617 -37.56 -9.49 74.17
C PRO A 617 -39.01 -9.99 74.20
N ILE A 618 -39.80 -9.60 73.20
CA ILE A 618 -41.07 -10.26 72.87
C ILE A 618 -40.77 -11.40 71.90
N VAL A 619 -41.35 -12.58 72.11
CA VAL A 619 -41.34 -13.65 71.11
C VAL A 619 -42.76 -13.89 70.65
N TYR A 620 -42.96 -13.91 69.33
CA TYR A 620 -44.21 -14.38 68.73
C TYR A 620 -43.96 -15.57 67.80
N VAL A 621 -45.00 -16.36 67.66
CA VAL A 621 -45.13 -17.43 66.68
C VAL A 621 -46.21 -17.00 65.69
N TYR A 622 -45.88 -17.10 64.40
CA TYR A 622 -46.81 -16.94 63.30
C TYR A 622 -47.23 -18.31 62.79
N ASP A 623 -48.53 -18.57 62.67
CA ASP A 623 -49.06 -19.74 61.97
C ASP A 623 -48.84 -19.58 60.46
N CYS A 624 -47.99 -20.43 59.88
CA CYS A 624 -47.73 -20.37 58.44
C CYS A 624 -48.83 -21.08 57.64
N GLY A 625 -49.69 -21.89 58.26
CA GLY A 625 -50.53 -22.87 57.59
C GLY A 625 -49.82 -24.22 57.40
N THR A 626 -50.15 -24.96 56.34
CA THR A 626 -49.66 -26.32 56.12
C THR A 626 -48.77 -26.49 54.89
N ALA A 627 -47.77 -27.38 55.02
CA ALA A 627 -46.92 -27.89 53.94
C ALA A 627 -46.84 -29.43 54.06
N ASN A 628 -47.01 -30.16 52.96
CA ASN A 628 -47.13 -31.63 52.97
C ASN A 628 -48.20 -32.14 53.97
N SER A 629 -49.32 -31.40 54.11
CA SER A 629 -50.38 -31.61 55.11
C SER A 629 -49.98 -31.45 56.60
N GLU A 630 -48.74 -31.09 56.90
CA GLU A 630 -48.28 -30.80 58.26
C GLU A 630 -48.32 -29.30 58.55
N ALA A 631 -48.77 -28.91 59.74
CA ALA A 631 -48.70 -27.52 60.20
C ALA A 631 -47.24 -27.02 60.31
N LYS A 632 -47.00 -25.76 59.95
CA LYS A 632 -45.70 -25.09 60.05
C LYS A 632 -45.87 -23.75 60.74
N THR A 633 -44.87 -23.35 61.52
CA THR A 633 -44.89 -22.08 62.25
C THR A 633 -43.55 -21.36 62.15
N LEU A 634 -43.56 -20.05 62.32
CA LEU A 634 -42.38 -19.19 62.28
C LEU A 634 -42.25 -18.42 63.59
N GLN A 635 -41.14 -18.61 64.30
CA GLN A 635 -40.84 -17.88 65.53
C GLN A 635 -39.96 -16.65 65.25
N VAL A 636 -40.38 -15.49 65.77
CA VAL A 636 -39.70 -14.20 65.59
C VAL A 636 -39.56 -13.48 66.94
N THR A 637 -38.41 -12.83 67.14
CA THR A 637 -38.11 -12.07 68.38
C THR A 637 -38.09 -10.57 68.09
N LEU A 638 -38.69 -9.75 68.96
CA LEU A 638 -38.74 -8.28 68.88
C LEU A 638 -38.12 -7.63 70.14
N ASN A 639 -37.23 -6.64 69.98
CA ASN A 639 -36.62 -5.88 71.09
C ASN A 639 -37.08 -4.39 71.10
N LEU A 640 -37.42 -3.84 72.29
CA LEU A 640 -38.13 -2.54 72.50
C LEU A 640 -37.47 -1.56 73.53
N THR A 641 -37.86 -0.25 73.54
CA THR A 641 -37.16 0.88 74.24
C THR A 641 -38.08 2.04 74.78
N GLY A 642 -38.02 2.50 76.07
CA GLY A 642 -38.81 3.66 76.63
C GLY A 642 -39.06 3.82 78.21
N LEU A 643 -39.60 4.99 78.66
CA LEU A 643 -40.20 5.45 80.00
C LEU A 643 -39.32 5.94 81.23
N LYS A 644 -39.88 6.67 82.26
CA LYS A 644 -39.21 7.57 83.31
C LYS A 644 -40.15 8.64 84.06
N SER A 645 -39.68 9.55 84.98
CA SER A 645 -40.48 10.61 85.76
C SER A 645 -39.89 12.05 86.14
N GLU A 646 -40.15 13.18 85.44
CA GLU A 646 -39.93 14.63 85.88
C GLU A 646 -38.68 15.10 86.70
N SER A 647 -37.65 15.72 86.09
CA SER A 647 -36.63 16.59 86.76
C SER A 647 -36.46 17.96 86.05
N THR A 648 -35.50 18.81 86.48
CA THR A 648 -35.10 20.04 85.74
C THR A 648 -33.58 20.30 85.68
N ILE A 649 -33.10 20.92 84.60
CA ILE A 649 -31.73 21.42 84.41
C ILE A 649 -31.76 22.65 83.48
N SER A 650 -30.68 23.45 83.41
CA SER A 650 -30.56 24.65 82.57
C SER A 650 -29.08 24.96 82.23
N VAL A 651 -28.74 25.15 80.96
CA VAL A 651 -27.38 25.51 80.51
C VAL A 651 -27.18 27.03 80.58
N THR A 652 -26.17 27.49 81.32
CA THR A 652 -25.92 28.92 81.57
C THR A 652 -24.78 29.49 80.72
N ALA A 653 -23.78 28.68 80.32
CA ALA A 653 -22.63 29.13 79.53
C ALA A 653 -23.01 29.74 78.16
N THR A 654 -22.24 30.72 77.69
CA THR A 654 -22.28 31.26 76.32
C THR A 654 -21.37 30.42 75.42
N LEU A 655 -21.84 30.00 74.25
CA LEU A 655 -21.18 28.98 73.43
C LEU A 655 -21.02 29.38 71.95
N ASP A 656 -21.64 30.48 71.51
CA ASP A 656 -21.51 31.01 70.16
C ASP A 656 -20.09 31.54 69.90
N LYS A 657 -19.50 31.12 68.78
CA LYS A 657 -18.13 31.49 68.35
C LYS A 657 -17.99 31.38 66.83
N THR A 658 -16.87 31.83 66.28
CA THR A 658 -16.46 31.47 64.90
C THR A 658 -15.56 30.22 64.95
N TYR A 659 -15.53 29.44 63.88
CA TYR A 659 -14.65 28.28 63.74
C TYR A 659 -13.15 28.69 63.81
N ASP A 660 -12.43 28.14 64.78
CA ASP A 660 -11.00 28.38 65.01
C ASP A 660 -10.19 27.07 65.15
N GLY A 661 -10.82 25.92 64.87
CA GLY A 661 -10.23 24.59 65.06
C GLY A 661 -10.22 24.07 66.49
N THR A 662 -10.77 24.80 67.47
CA THR A 662 -10.90 24.38 68.87
C THR A 662 -12.35 24.12 69.26
N ALA A 663 -12.58 23.05 70.03
CA ALA A 663 -13.90 22.72 70.55
C ALA A 663 -14.44 23.81 71.48
N VAL A 664 -15.76 23.93 71.57
CA VAL A 664 -16.39 24.54 72.75
C VAL A 664 -16.13 23.70 74.00
N ASP A 665 -16.26 24.30 75.19
CA ASP A 665 -16.07 23.60 76.47
C ASP A 665 -16.90 22.31 76.53
N SER A 666 -16.28 21.20 76.92
CA SER A 666 -16.91 19.89 76.99
C SER A 666 -17.75 19.67 78.24
N ALA A 667 -17.65 20.55 79.24
CA ALA A 667 -18.46 20.55 80.45
C ALA A 667 -19.09 21.93 80.73
N PRO A 668 -19.89 22.49 79.80
CA PRO A 668 -20.39 23.85 79.87
C PRO A 668 -21.28 24.07 81.10
N ALA A 669 -21.14 25.22 81.75
CA ALA A 669 -21.81 25.52 83.02
C ALA A 669 -23.34 25.33 82.98
N VAL A 670 -23.88 24.74 84.05
CA VAL A 670 -25.30 24.38 84.22
C VAL A 670 -25.82 24.69 85.64
N SER A 671 -27.15 24.79 85.76
CA SER A 671 -27.91 24.75 87.01
C SER A 671 -28.91 23.59 86.96
N LYS A 672 -29.15 22.84 88.05
CA LYS A 672 -30.11 21.71 88.08
C LYS A 672 -30.86 21.55 89.40
N SER A 673 -32.04 20.92 89.35
CA SER A 673 -32.82 20.47 90.51
C SER A 673 -33.67 19.23 90.19
N GLY A 674 -34.02 18.44 91.21
CA GLY A 674 -34.54 17.08 91.01
C GLY A 674 -33.38 16.08 91.08
N SER A 675 -33.16 15.31 90.01
CA SER A 675 -32.22 14.18 89.98
C SER A 675 -30.83 14.51 90.50
N THR A 676 -30.33 13.61 91.34
CA THR A 676 -28.97 13.63 91.88
C THR A 676 -27.92 13.20 90.87
N GLY A 677 -28.32 12.46 89.82
CA GLY A 677 -27.45 11.79 88.86
C GLY A 677 -26.39 12.67 88.18
N ALA A 678 -25.35 12.02 87.65
CA ALA A 678 -24.28 12.68 86.91
C ALA A 678 -24.83 13.52 85.75
N VAL A 679 -24.28 14.73 85.55
CA VAL A 679 -24.61 15.52 84.36
C VAL A 679 -23.76 15.02 83.21
N THR A 680 -24.41 14.55 82.16
CA THR A 680 -23.79 14.19 80.88
C THR A 680 -24.20 15.23 79.83
N TYR A 681 -23.29 15.53 78.91
CA TYR A 681 -23.54 16.48 77.83
C TYR A 681 -23.76 15.71 76.54
N THR A 682 -25.02 15.60 76.12
CA THR A 682 -25.36 15.11 74.79
C THR A 682 -25.26 16.27 73.83
N TRP A 683 -24.31 16.21 72.90
CA TRP A 683 -24.11 17.25 71.91
C TRP A 683 -24.89 16.87 70.65
N GLU A 684 -25.61 17.83 70.07
CA GLU A 684 -26.44 17.59 68.88
C GLU A 684 -26.14 18.65 67.80
N LYS A 685 -25.92 18.21 66.56
CA LYS A 685 -25.80 19.09 65.38
C LYS A 685 -27.17 19.31 64.74
N LYS A 686 -27.46 20.53 64.31
CA LYS A 686 -28.68 20.85 63.53
C LYS A 686 -28.53 20.30 62.12
N LYS A 687 -29.40 19.35 61.73
CA LYS A 687 -29.32 18.60 60.47
C LYS A 687 -30.13 19.25 59.36
N ASN A 688 -31.25 19.88 59.71
CA ASN A 688 -32.04 20.77 58.85
C ASN A 688 -32.90 21.68 59.74
N VAL A 689 -33.98 22.28 59.21
CA VAL A 689 -34.84 23.22 59.96
C VAL A 689 -35.46 22.60 61.22
N THR A 690 -35.73 21.29 61.21
CA THR A 690 -36.45 20.58 62.29
C THR A 690 -35.68 19.41 62.91
N GLU A 691 -34.76 18.76 62.17
CA GLU A 691 -34.00 17.58 62.64
C GLU A 691 -32.65 17.91 63.28
N TRP A 692 -32.22 17.00 64.17
CA TRP A 692 -30.97 17.08 64.94
C TRP A 692 -30.29 15.70 65.02
N GLU A 693 -28.97 15.70 65.16
CA GLU A 693 -28.13 14.49 65.13
C GLU A 693 -27.12 14.49 66.29
N ASN A 694 -27.06 13.40 67.07
CA ASN A 694 -26.12 13.28 68.20
C ASN A 694 -24.66 13.16 67.73
N ILE A 695 -23.76 13.91 68.37
CA ILE A 695 -22.30 13.83 68.16
C ILE A 695 -21.60 13.46 69.48
N ALA A 696 -20.53 12.66 69.39
CA ALA A 696 -19.92 12.00 70.55
C ALA A 696 -19.07 12.91 71.46
N THR A 697 -18.70 14.10 70.98
CA THR A 697 -17.85 15.07 71.69
C THR A 697 -18.39 16.49 71.50
N ALA A 698 -17.89 17.43 72.30
CA ALA A 698 -18.16 18.85 72.08
C ALA A 698 -17.77 19.26 70.63
N PRO A 699 -18.58 20.08 69.95
CA PRO A 699 -18.34 20.44 68.56
C PRO A 699 -17.13 21.37 68.42
N THR A 700 -16.20 20.96 67.57
CA THR A 700 -15.11 21.78 67.02
C THR A 700 -15.52 22.45 65.71
N ILE A 701 -16.39 21.78 64.94
CA ILE A 701 -16.76 22.09 63.56
C ILE A 701 -17.93 23.07 63.46
N ALA A 702 -18.03 23.83 62.37
CA ALA A 702 -19.06 24.87 62.24
C ALA A 702 -20.47 24.32 61.94
N GLY A 703 -21.47 25.18 62.14
CA GLY A 703 -22.90 24.88 62.11
C GLY A 703 -23.63 25.33 63.38
N THR A 704 -24.96 25.22 63.37
CA THR A 704 -25.77 25.36 64.58
C THR A 704 -25.74 24.04 65.35
N TYR A 705 -25.46 24.12 66.64
CA TYR A 705 -25.46 23.01 67.58
C TYR A 705 -26.44 23.29 68.70
N ARG A 706 -26.76 22.26 69.46
CA ARG A 706 -27.33 22.41 70.78
C ARG A 706 -26.63 21.48 71.73
N VAL A 707 -26.32 21.99 72.91
CA VAL A 707 -25.90 21.13 74.01
C VAL A 707 -27.14 20.78 74.81
N THR A 708 -27.44 19.49 74.83
CA THR A 708 -28.50 18.88 75.61
C THR A 708 -27.85 18.34 76.88
N ALA A 709 -27.61 19.26 77.82
CA ALA A 709 -27.10 18.93 79.14
C ALA A 709 -28.16 18.14 79.89
N THR A 710 -27.86 16.87 80.11
CA THR A 710 -28.77 15.89 80.69
C THR A 710 -28.30 15.55 82.08
N VAL A 711 -29.08 15.89 83.10
CA VAL A 711 -28.91 15.23 84.40
C VAL A 711 -29.40 13.81 84.24
N ALA A 712 -28.54 12.82 84.46
CA ALA A 712 -28.90 11.42 84.33
C ALA A 712 -30.08 11.06 85.25
N ALA A 713 -30.93 10.15 84.78
CA ALA A 713 -32.06 9.65 85.57
C ALA A 713 -31.56 8.82 86.76
N ASP A 714 -31.93 9.18 87.98
CA ASP A 714 -31.74 8.31 89.15
C ASP A 714 -32.93 7.34 89.33
N ASP A 715 -33.06 6.75 90.51
CA ASP A 715 -34.10 5.75 90.82
C ASP A 715 -35.51 6.35 90.88
N ASN A 716 -35.61 7.66 91.15
CA ASN A 716 -36.89 8.34 91.40
C ASN A 716 -37.28 9.31 90.27
N TYR A 717 -36.30 9.84 89.55
CA TYR A 717 -36.52 10.90 88.56
C TYR A 717 -36.12 10.54 87.12
N LYS A 718 -36.82 11.13 86.14
CA LYS A 718 -36.42 11.14 84.72
C LYS A 718 -35.11 11.89 84.59
N SER A 719 -34.38 11.56 83.55
CA SER A 719 -33.30 12.39 83.06
C SER A 719 -33.90 13.69 82.54
N ALA A 720 -33.74 14.79 83.27
CA ALA A 720 -34.07 16.09 82.69
C ALA A 720 -32.95 16.56 81.79
N LYS A 721 -33.35 17.24 80.73
CA LYS A 721 -32.44 17.76 79.73
C LYS A 721 -32.70 19.24 79.48
N SER A 722 -31.64 20.02 79.43
CA SER A 722 -31.68 21.41 79.00
C SER A 722 -30.93 21.50 77.70
N THR A 723 -31.66 21.94 76.69
CA THR A 723 -31.18 22.05 75.33
C THR A 723 -30.99 23.53 75.03
N LYS A 724 -29.73 23.97 74.94
CA LYS A 724 -29.39 25.34 74.53
C LYS A 724 -28.79 25.30 73.13
N GLU A 725 -29.48 25.92 72.17
CA GLU A 725 -28.93 26.16 70.83
C GLU A 725 -27.83 27.23 70.89
N PHE A 726 -26.80 27.06 70.07
CA PHE A 726 -25.72 28.02 69.81
C PHE A 726 -25.15 27.75 68.42
N THR A 727 -24.45 28.72 67.83
CA THR A 727 -23.83 28.55 66.50
C THR A 727 -22.31 28.71 66.57
N ILE A 728 -21.60 27.71 66.05
CA ILE A 728 -20.22 27.88 65.61
C ILE A 728 -20.32 28.40 64.17
N SER A 729 -20.12 29.70 63.98
CA SER A 729 -20.15 30.34 62.67
C SER A 729 -18.99 29.86 61.81
N LYS A 730 -19.23 29.72 60.50
CA LYS A 730 -18.18 29.38 59.55
C LYS A 730 -17.12 30.49 59.49
N ALA A 731 -15.85 30.12 59.40
CA ALA A 731 -14.76 31.06 59.16
C ALA A 731 -14.61 31.35 57.64
N ASP A 732 -13.89 32.39 57.27
CA ASP A 732 -13.71 32.74 55.86
C ASP A 732 -12.69 31.83 55.15
N SER A 733 -12.92 31.57 53.87
CA SER A 733 -11.98 30.88 52.98
C SER A 733 -11.25 31.88 52.07
N SER A 734 -10.19 31.43 51.42
CA SER A 734 -9.66 32.09 50.21
C SER A 734 -9.30 31.07 49.14
N ILE A 735 -9.39 31.47 47.87
CA ILE A 735 -8.97 30.67 46.72
C ILE A 735 -8.37 31.58 45.64
N SER A 736 -7.33 31.10 44.95
CA SER A 736 -6.76 31.71 43.75
C SER A 736 -6.34 30.64 42.75
N VAL A 737 -6.55 30.90 41.46
CA VAL A 737 -5.95 30.09 40.39
C VAL A 737 -4.47 30.42 40.32
N THR A 738 -3.62 29.40 40.38
CA THR A 738 -2.15 29.53 40.39
C THR A 738 -1.49 28.93 39.14
N GLU A 739 -2.26 28.23 38.31
CA GLU A 739 -1.83 27.70 37.01
C GLU A 739 -1.92 28.76 35.90
N SER A 740 -0.92 28.81 35.01
CA SER A 740 -1.03 29.54 33.75
C SER A 740 -1.72 28.68 32.71
N LEU A 741 -2.93 29.06 32.31
CA LEU A 741 -3.73 28.36 31.29
C LEU A 741 -3.43 28.80 29.85
N ASN A 742 -2.44 29.68 29.66
CA ASN A 742 -1.99 30.11 28.33
C ASN A 742 -1.38 28.93 27.57
N LYS A 743 -1.91 28.62 26.37
CA LYS A 743 -1.40 27.57 25.48
C LYS A 743 -1.66 27.90 24.01
N ASP A 744 -1.00 27.20 23.10
CA ASP A 744 -1.41 27.14 21.70
C ASP A 744 -2.55 26.10 21.50
N TYR A 745 -3.27 26.20 20.39
CA TYR A 745 -4.39 25.31 20.08
C TYR A 745 -3.94 23.88 19.76
N ASP A 746 -4.33 22.94 20.62
CA ASP A 746 -3.99 21.50 20.52
C ASP A 746 -5.24 20.62 20.28
N GLY A 747 -6.40 21.23 20.00
CA GLY A 747 -7.69 20.53 19.85
C GLY A 747 -8.34 20.06 21.16
N SER A 748 -7.66 20.16 22.29
CA SER A 748 -8.18 19.86 23.63
C SER A 748 -8.59 21.13 24.37
N ALA A 749 -9.46 20.99 25.38
CA ALA A 749 -9.84 22.12 26.22
C ALA A 749 -8.64 22.68 27.01
N ALA A 750 -8.73 23.94 27.46
CA ALA A 750 -7.97 24.38 28.63
C ALA A 750 -8.26 23.45 29.82
N ASN A 751 -7.29 23.29 30.72
CA ASN A 751 -7.41 22.38 31.87
C ASN A 751 -8.73 22.63 32.63
N GLY A 752 -9.66 21.66 32.59
CA GLY A 752 -10.98 21.79 33.18
C GLY A 752 -10.99 21.88 34.71
N THR A 753 -9.85 21.56 35.34
CA THR A 753 -9.60 21.74 36.78
C THR A 753 -8.24 22.42 37.00
N PRO A 754 -8.12 23.75 36.76
CA PRO A 754 -6.89 24.50 36.97
C PRO A 754 -6.34 24.35 38.38
N THR A 755 -5.02 24.27 38.53
CA THR A 755 -4.38 24.23 39.85
C THR A 755 -4.69 25.51 40.61
N VAL A 756 -5.27 25.35 41.81
CA VAL A 756 -5.67 26.43 42.70
C VAL A 756 -4.93 26.33 44.03
N SER A 757 -4.53 27.48 44.57
CA SER A 757 -4.17 27.61 45.98
C SER A 757 -5.42 27.99 46.76
N LYS A 758 -5.71 27.29 47.88
CA LYS A 758 -6.83 27.63 48.75
C LYS A 758 -6.51 27.46 50.22
N THR A 759 -7.15 28.28 51.06
CA THR A 759 -7.14 28.16 52.52
C THR A 759 -8.57 28.21 53.05
N GLY A 760 -8.80 27.57 54.20
CA GLY A 760 -10.15 27.37 54.73
C GLY A 760 -10.81 26.12 54.15
N SER A 761 -11.87 26.30 53.35
CA SER A 761 -12.78 25.22 52.94
C SER A 761 -12.11 24.05 52.22
N THR A 762 -12.40 22.84 52.70
CA THR A 762 -12.11 21.57 52.03
C THR A 762 -13.01 21.30 50.83
N GLY A 763 -14.09 22.07 50.65
CA GLY A 763 -15.15 21.87 49.66
C GLY A 763 -14.68 21.79 48.21
N ALA A 764 -15.56 21.24 47.36
CA ALA A 764 -15.34 21.10 45.93
C ALA A 764 -15.05 22.47 45.29
N VAL A 765 -14.15 22.48 44.30
CA VAL A 765 -13.87 23.66 43.49
C VAL A 765 -14.55 23.46 42.13
N THR A 766 -15.39 24.41 41.74
CA THR A 766 -15.98 24.50 40.41
C THR A 766 -15.43 25.73 39.69
N TYR A 767 -15.64 25.83 38.38
CA TYR A 767 -15.03 26.86 37.54
C TYR A 767 -16.05 27.46 36.59
N THR A 768 -16.20 28.79 36.62
CA THR A 768 -16.96 29.53 35.60
C THR A 768 -15.99 30.03 34.54
N TRP A 769 -16.29 29.73 33.28
CA TRP A 769 -15.46 30.05 32.13
C TRP A 769 -16.14 31.14 31.29
N LYS A 770 -15.36 32.10 30.78
CA LYS A 770 -15.91 33.17 29.92
C LYS A 770 -15.03 33.44 28.70
N LYS A 771 -15.65 33.70 27.53
CA LYS A 771 -14.98 34.08 26.28
C LYS A 771 -15.04 35.60 26.09
N LYS A 772 -13.93 36.22 25.68
CA LYS A 772 -13.90 37.64 25.35
C LYS A 772 -14.50 37.85 23.95
N LEU A 773 -15.56 38.65 23.84
CA LEU A 773 -16.18 39.00 22.55
C LEU A 773 -15.65 40.32 21.98
N ASN A 774 -15.28 41.25 22.86
CA ASN A 774 -14.55 42.49 22.55
C ASN A 774 -13.89 43.00 23.84
N ASP A 775 -13.28 44.19 23.81
CA ASP A 775 -12.52 44.73 24.96
C ASP A 775 -13.28 44.78 26.29
N VAL A 776 -14.62 44.88 26.28
CA VAL A 776 -15.45 45.07 27.47
C VAL A 776 -16.54 44.01 27.71
N THR A 777 -16.89 43.17 26.71
CA THR A 777 -17.96 42.15 26.86
C THR A 777 -17.44 40.72 26.88
N TRP A 778 -18.03 39.94 27.79
CA TRP A 778 -17.68 38.54 28.06
C TRP A 778 -18.91 37.64 27.97
N GLU A 779 -18.81 36.57 27.19
CA GLU A 779 -19.80 35.50 27.07
C GLU A 779 -19.49 34.39 28.08
N GLU A 780 -20.51 33.76 28.69
CA GLU A 780 -20.31 32.68 29.66
C GLU A 780 -20.38 31.30 28.99
N LEU A 781 -19.43 30.42 29.32
CA LEU A 781 -19.28 29.09 28.73
C LEU A 781 -19.62 28.00 29.76
N THR A 782 -20.37 26.99 29.32
CA THR A 782 -20.77 25.84 30.15
C THR A 782 -19.64 24.83 30.36
N THR A 783 -18.54 24.94 29.63
CA THR A 783 -17.35 24.08 29.71
C THR A 783 -16.07 24.89 29.55
N ALA A 784 -14.93 24.30 29.91
CA ALA A 784 -13.63 24.88 29.61
C ALA A 784 -13.46 25.09 28.08
N PRO A 785 -12.84 26.21 27.64
CA PRO A 785 -12.75 26.57 26.23
C PRO A 785 -11.77 25.70 25.46
N ILE A 786 -12.06 25.46 24.18
CA ILE A 786 -11.23 24.69 23.24
C ILE A 786 -10.68 25.60 22.13
N THR A 787 -11.54 26.42 21.51
CA THR A 787 -11.18 27.28 20.37
C THR A 787 -10.19 28.38 20.74
N VAL A 788 -9.44 28.88 19.77
CA VAL A 788 -8.63 30.10 19.91
C VAL A 788 -9.43 31.30 20.43
N GLY A 789 -8.77 32.15 21.23
CA GLY A 789 -9.34 33.37 21.80
C GLY A 789 -8.78 33.74 23.18
N THR A 790 -9.24 34.86 23.71
CA THR A 790 -8.99 35.27 25.11
C THR A 790 -10.14 34.82 25.99
N TYR A 791 -9.81 34.28 27.16
CA TYR A 791 -10.75 33.70 28.11
C TYR A 791 -10.47 34.17 29.54
N GLN A 792 -11.50 34.10 30.39
CA GLN A 792 -11.38 34.20 31.84
C GLN A 792 -11.83 32.91 32.50
N VAL A 793 -11.16 32.53 33.59
CA VAL A 793 -11.65 31.53 34.53
C VAL A 793 -11.82 32.15 35.91
N THR A 794 -12.92 31.81 36.59
CA THR A 794 -13.14 32.10 38.01
C THR A 794 -13.25 30.78 38.76
N ALA A 795 -12.45 30.58 39.80
CA ALA A 795 -12.51 29.39 40.64
C ALA A 795 -13.42 29.63 41.85
N HIS A 796 -14.45 28.80 41.99
CA HIS A 796 -15.46 28.86 43.03
C HIS A 796 -15.21 27.75 44.05
N LEU A 797 -14.68 28.11 45.21
CA LEU A 797 -14.54 27.20 46.33
C LEU A 797 -15.88 27.11 47.08
N ALA A 798 -16.56 25.97 46.96
CA ALA A 798 -17.78 25.72 47.71
C ALA A 798 -17.51 25.78 49.24
N ALA A 799 -18.48 26.31 49.99
CA ALA A 799 -18.47 26.27 51.45
C ALA A 799 -18.50 24.81 51.94
N ASP A 800 -17.65 24.44 52.90
CA ASP A 800 -17.71 23.14 53.56
C ASP A 800 -18.46 23.22 54.90
N ASN A 801 -18.26 22.25 55.79
CA ASN A 801 -18.87 22.26 57.12
C ASN A 801 -18.35 23.38 58.04
N ASN A 802 -17.17 23.94 57.78
CA ASN A 802 -16.38 24.77 58.70
C ASN A 802 -16.11 26.18 58.18
N TYR A 803 -16.02 26.34 56.86
CA TYR A 803 -15.64 27.58 56.21
C TYR A 803 -16.64 28.00 55.12
N GLN A 804 -16.74 29.32 54.92
CA GLN A 804 -17.57 29.94 53.90
C GLN A 804 -17.07 29.60 52.50
N ALA A 805 -17.91 29.86 51.49
CA ALA A 805 -17.50 29.84 50.10
C ALA A 805 -16.53 30.99 49.83
N ALA A 806 -15.67 30.84 48.82
CA ALA A 806 -14.83 31.92 48.33
C ALA A 806 -14.67 31.80 46.82
N ASP A 807 -14.65 32.94 46.14
CA ASP A 807 -14.38 33.03 44.71
C ASP A 807 -12.98 33.62 44.49
N SER A 808 -12.28 33.16 43.46
CA SER A 808 -11.04 33.82 43.04
C SER A 808 -11.34 35.13 42.31
N SER A 809 -10.37 36.03 42.22
CA SER A 809 -10.37 36.99 41.11
C SER A 809 -10.42 36.24 39.77
N PRO A 810 -11.10 36.74 38.73
CA PRO A 810 -11.02 36.18 37.39
C PRO A 810 -9.59 36.23 36.88
N VAL A 811 -9.10 35.13 36.30
CA VAL A 811 -7.77 35.03 35.68
C VAL A 811 -7.92 34.98 34.16
N GLU A 812 -7.34 35.96 33.47
CA GLU A 812 -7.28 36.00 32.01
C GLU A 812 -6.18 35.07 31.46
N PHE A 813 -6.50 34.38 30.37
CA PHE A 813 -5.56 33.58 29.59
C PHE A 813 -5.94 33.56 28.10
N THR A 814 -5.01 33.14 27.25
CA THR A 814 -5.21 33.01 25.80
C THR A 814 -4.98 31.59 25.31
N ILE A 815 -5.88 31.11 24.45
CA ILE A 815 -5.59 29.99 23.54
C ILE A 815 -5.14 30.62 22.21
N SER A 816 -3.87 30.48 21.90
CA SER A 816 -3.20 31.05 20.71
C SER A 816 -3.33 30.15 19.49
N LYS A 817 -3.22 30.71 18.27
CA LYS A 817 -3.23 29.91 17.04
C LYS A 817 -1.98 29.05 16.96
N ALA A 818 -2.14 27.73 16.87
CA ALA A 818 -1.03 26.81 16.66
C ALA A 818 -0.48 26.92 15.22
N ASP A 819 0.74 26.43 15.01
CA ASP A 819 1.35 26.41 13.67
C ASP A 819 0.75 25.29 12.80
N SER A 820 0.50 25.58 11.52
CA SER A 820 0.21 24.54 10.52
C SER A 820 1.50 23.96 9.96
N THR A 821 1.43 22.77 9.39
CA THR A 821 2.42 22.26 8.45
C THR A 821 1.78 22.03 7.09
N ILE A 822 2.59 22.18 6.03
CA ILE A 822 2.26 21.77 4.66
C ILE A 822 3.54 21.25 4.01
N SER A 823 3.43 20.27 3.12
CA SER A 823 4.50 19.80 2.24
C SER A 823 3.92 19.36 0.90
N VAL A 824 4.65 19.62 -0.19
CA VAL A 824 4.33 19.04 -1.50
C VAL A 824 4.87 17.62 -1.52
N THR A 825 3.97 16.64 -1.58
CA THR A 825 4.28 15.21 -1.52
C THR A 825 4.36 14.57 -2.91
N GLU A 826 3.73 15.18 -3.92
CA GLU A 826 3.83 14.75 -5.32
C GLU A 826 5.28 14.83 -5.85
N SER A 827 5.69 13.83 -6.61
CA SER A 827 6.93 13.91 -7.41
C SER A 827 6.64 14.71 -8.67
N LEU A 828 7.28 15.87 -8.81
CA LEU A 828 7.09 16.79 -9.94
C LEU A 828 8.23 16.72 -10.96
N ASN A 829 9.18 15.81 -10.78
CA ASN A 829 10.24 15.55 -11.74
C ASN A 829 9.72 14.63 -12.85
N LYS A 830 9.92 14.99 -14.12
CA LYS A 830 9.62 14.13 -15.27
C LYS A 830 10.45 14.53 -16.49
N ASP A 831 10.56 13.65 -17.48
CA ASP A 831 10.99 14.05 -18.82
C ASP A 831 9.86 14.78 -19.57
N TYR A 832 10.21 15.52 -20.62
CA TYR A 832 9.24 16.28 -21.41
C TYR A 832 8.31 15.37 -22.24
N ASP A 833 7.05 15.28 -21.81
CA ASP A 833 5.98 14.50 -22.46
C ASP A 833 4.99 15.35 -23.27
N GLY A 834 5.19 16.68 -23.34
CA GLY A 834 4.28 17.62 -23.99
C GLY A 834 3.03 18.01 -23.17
N SER A 835 2.94 17.59 -21.91
CA SER A 835 1.85 17.93 -20.97
C SER A 835 2.34 18.78 -19.81
N ALA A 836 1.49 19.66 -19.28
CA ALA A 836 1.80 20.44 -18.09
C ALA A 836 1.91 19.54 -16.85
N ILE A 837 2.69 19.98 -15.88
CA ILE A 837 2.59 19.50 -14.50
C ILE A 837 1.18 19.82 -13.95
N ASN A 838 0.68 18.98 -13.05
CA ASN A 838 -0.55 19.20 -12.30
C ASN A 838 -0.61 20.63 -11.72
N ASP A 839 -1.71 21.36 -11.96
CA ASP A 839 -1.88 22.74 -11.48
C ASP A 839 -2.19 22.83 -9.98
N THR A 840 -2.59 21.69 -9.39
CA THR A 840 -2.90 21.50 -7.98
C THR A 840 -2.13 20.31 -7.39
N PRO A 841 -0.78 20.38 -7.29
CA PRO A 841 0.07 19.30 -6.78
C PRO A 841 -0.39 18.74 -5.44
N THR A 842 -0.35 17.43 -5.30
CA THR A 842 -0.72 16.72 -4.07
C THR A 842 0.15 17.20 -2.91
N VAL A 843 -0.53 17.69 -1.87
CA VAL A 843 0.08 18.19 -0.63
C VAL A 843 -0.42 17.41 0.58
N SER A 844 0.49 17.14 1.52
CA SER A 844 0.13 16.81 2.89
C SER A 844 0.08 18.08 3.71
N LYS A 845 -0.97 18.26 4.53
CA LYS A 845 -1.06 19.38 5.47
C LYS A 845 -1.66 18.94 6.80
N ALA A 846 -1.21 19.55 7.89
CA ALA A 846 -1.78 19.38 9.22
C ALA A 846 -1.97 20.74 9.89
N GLY A 847 -2.95 20.83 10.79
CA GLY A 847 -3.41 22.10 11.34
C GLY A 847 -4.51 22.71 10.47
N SER A 848 -4.23 23.83 9.79
CA SER A 848 -5.27 24.65 9.15
C SER A 848 -6.12 23.90 8.12
N THR A 849 -7.44 24.03 8.29
CA THR A 849 -8.47 23.62 7.34
C THR A 849 -8.51 24.50 6.08
N GLY A 850 -7.92 25.69 6.11
CA GLY A 850 -7.96 26.70 5.06
C GLY A 850 -7.53 26.21 3.66
N ALA A 851 -7.99 26.93 2.63
CA ALA A 851 -7.69 26.61 1.23
C ALA A 851 -6.17 26.62 0.96
N VAL A 852 -5.74 25.78 0.03
CA VAL A 852 -4.35 25.73 -0.46
C VAL A 852 -4.26 26.52 -1.77
N THR A 853 -3.22 27.35 -1.90
CA THR A 853 -2.88 28.06 -3.13
C THR A 853 -1.46 27.72 -3.57
N TYR A 854 -1.21 27.74 -4.88
CA TYR A 854 0.06 27.39 -5.49
C TYR A 854 0.64 28.60 -6.24
N ALA A 855 1.90 28.93 -5.95
CA ALA A 855 2.67 29.92 -6.71
C ALA A 855 3.83 29.21 -7.43
N TRP A 856 3.98 29.46 -8.72
CA TRP A 856 4.93 28.79 -9.60
C TRP A 856 6.05 29.73 -10.03
N GLU A 857 7.30 29.24 -10.06
CA GLU A 857 8.47 29.99 -10.53
C GLU A 857 9.36 29.13 -11.42
N LYS A 858 9.91 29.71 -12.50
CA LYS A 858 10.98 29.12 -13.33
C LYS A 858 12.34 29.68 -12.89
N LYS A 859 13.37 28.83 -12.92
CA LYS A 859 14.77 29.26 -12.73
C LYS A 859 15.32 29.79 -14.06
N ASN A 860 15.82 31.02 -14.08
CA ASN A 860 16.37 31.64 -15.28
C ASN A 860 17.86 31.29 -15.49
N ASN A 861 18.43 31.70 -16.63
CA ASN A 861 19.83 31.42 -16.99
C ASN A 861 20.88 32.16 -16.13
N ARG A 862 20.45 33.00 -15.18
CA ARG A 862 21.31 33.66 -14.17
C ARG A 862 21.25 32.95 -12.81
N GLY A 863 20.33 32.01 -12.63
CA GLY A 863 20.05 31.31 -11.38
C GLY A 863 18.96 31.96 -10.52
N ASP A 864 18.40 33.09 -10.95
CA ASP A 864 17.29 33.76 -10.28
C ASP A 864 15.96 33.03 -10.53
N TRP A 865 14.96 33.31 -9.70
CA TRP A 865 13.61 32.76 -9.82
C TRP A 865 12.63 33.80 -10.37
N GLU A 866 11.89 33.44 -11.41
CA GLU A 866 10.92 34.28 -12.10
C GLU A 866 9.53 33.66 -12.00
N SER A 867 8.55 34.42 -11.49
CA SER A 867 7.17 33.92 -11.30
C SER A 867 6.47 33.65 -12.64
N ILE A 868 5.83 32.49 -12.75
CA ILE A 868 5.03 32.08 -13.91
C ILE A 868 3.56 31.89 -13.51
N THR A 869 2.64 32.19 -14.43
CA THR A 869 1.19 32.29 -14.14
C THR A 869 0.42 30.98 -14.25
N ALA A 870 1.08 29.88 -14.61
CA ALA A 870 0.50 28.55 -14.77
C ALA A 870 1.55 27.47 -14.46
N ALA A 871 1.11 26.23 -14.24
CA ALA A 871 2.00 25.10 -14.05
C ALA A 871 2.87 24.85 -15.30
N PRO A 872 4.15 24.47 -15.14
CA PRO A 872 5.08 24.37 -16.26
C PRO A 872 4.88 23.10 -17.10
N MET A 873 5.18 23.22 -18.39
CA MET A 873 5.11 22.14 -19.39
C MET A 873 6.44 21.90 -20.09
N ASN A 874 7.19 22.97 -20.39
CA ASN A 874 8.48 22.92 -21.08
C ASN A 874 9.62 22.53 -20.14
N ALA A 875 10.74 22.06 -20.70
CA ALA A 875 11.93 21.69 -19.95
C ALA A 875 12.55 22.87 -19.17
N GLY A 876 13.20 22.54 -18.05
CA GLY A 876 13.88 23.48 -17.17
C GLY A 876 13.73 23.13 -15.69
N ILE A 877 14.35 23.96 -14.85
CA ILE A 877 14.25 23.86 -13.40
C ILE A 877 13.16 24.81 -12.91
N TYR A 878 12.30 24.31 -12.05
CA TYR A 878 11.09 24.98 -11.56
C TYR A 878 10.97 24.82 -10.04
N ARG A 879 10.11 25.63 -9.43
CA ARG A 879 9.62 25.38 -8.08
C ARG A 879 8.17 25.78 -7.93
N VAL A 880 7.49 25.09 -7.02
CA VAL A 880 6.14 25.45 -6.58
C VAL A 880 6.16 25.74 -5.09
N THR A 881 5.53 26.84 -4.68
CA THR A 881 5.25 27.15 -3.27
C THR A 881 3.78 26.92 -3.00
N ALA A 882 3.46 25.83 -2.30
CA ALA A 882 2.12 25.54 -1.82
C ALA A 882 1.91 26.22 -0.47
N THR A 883 0.84 26.99 -0.34
CA THR A 883 0.50 27.76 0.88
C THR A 883 -0.88 27.37 1.38
N VAL A 884 -0.98 26.90 2.62
CA VAL A 884 -2.25 26.76 3.32
C VAL A 884 -2.60 28.07 4.03
N ALA A 885 -3.77 28.63 3.73
CA ALA A 885 -4.28 29.82 4.40
C ALA A 885 -4.46 29.58 5.91
N ALA A 886 -4.42 30.65 6.72
CA ALA A 886 -4.77 30.56 8.14
C ALA A 886 -6.29 30.31 8.29
N ASP A 887 -6.69 29.56 9.32
CA ASP A 887 -8.09 29.42 9.74
C ASP A 887 -8.29 30.00 11.16
N ASP A 888 -9.44 29.77 11.79
CA ASP A 888 -9.74 30.30 13.13
C ASP A 888 -8.76 29.82 14.21
N ASN A 889 -8.20 28.61 14.09
CA ASN A 889 -7.40 27.97 15.14
C ASN A 889 -5.92 27.80 14.79
N TYR A 890 -5.54 27.86 13.51
CA TYR A 890 -4.16 27.66 13.06
C TYR A 890 -3.62 28.82 12.22
N LYS A 891 -2.30 29.05 12.32
CA LYS A 891 -1.55 29.99 11.46
C LYS A 891 -1.40 29.42 10.05
N SER A 892 -1.23 30.29 9.05
CA SER A 892 -0.88 29.90 7.68
C SER A 892 0.51 29.27 7.62
N ALA A 893 0.71 28.30 6.73
CA ALA A 893 2.02 27.72 6.45
C ALA A 893 2.26 27.62 4.94
N ALA A 894 3.53 27.64 4.53
CA ALA A 894 3.93 27.48 3.14
C ALA A 894 5.13 26.56 3.03
N ALA A 895 5.19 25.78 1.94
CA ALA A 895 6.32 24.92 1.62
C ALA A 895 6.67 25.02 0.13
N THR A 896 7.95 25.16 -0.16
CA THR A 896 8.50 25.29 -1.50
C THR A 896 9.21 24.00 -1.91
N LYS A 897 8.88 23.47 -3.09
CA LYS A 897 9.48 22.26 -3.68
C LYS A 897 10.11 22.64 -5.02
N GLU A 898 11.43 22.51 -5.12
CA GLU A 898 12.15 22.58 -6.41
C GLU A 898 12.02 21.23 -7.14
N PHE A 899 11.92 21.28 -8.47
CA PHE A 899 11.82 20.11 -9.36
C PHE A 899 12.33 20.45 -10.77
N THR A 900 12.55 19.43 -11.60
CA THR A 900 13.06 19.58 -12.96
C THR A 900 12.14 18.88 -13.96
N ILE A 901 11.75 19.59 -15.02
CA ILE A 901 11.27 18.96 -16.25
C ILE A 901 12.50 18.76 -17.12
N SER A 902 12.93 17.51 -17.28
CA SER A 902 14.10 17.13 -18.07
C SER A 902 13.81 17.18 -19.57
N GLN A 903 14.86 17.37 -20.37
CA GLN A 903 14.74 17.24 -21.82
C GLN A 903 14.46 15.79 -22.20
N ALA A 904 13.53 15.55 -23.10
CA ALA A 904 13.24 14.21 -23.62
C ALA A 904 14.28 13.75 -24.66
N GLU A 905 14.35 12.44 -24.87
CA GLU A 905 15.16 11.87 -25.97
C GLU A 905 14.59 12.25 -27.34
N THR A 906 15.50 12.45 -28.30
CA THR A 906 15.15 12.97 -29.62
C THR A 906 15.00 11.87 -30.65
N SER A 907 13.78 11.74 -31.19
CA SER A 907 13.54 10.96 -32.41
C SER A 907 13.89 11.80 -33.64
N TYR A 908 14.66 11.21 -34.55
CA TYR A 908 15.04 11.80 -35.84
C TYR A 908 15.19 10.69 -36.89
N THR A 909 15.19 11.07 -38.17
CA THR A 909 15.55 10.15 -39.27
C THR A 909 16.79 10.69 -39.95
N ALA A 910 17.90 9.94 -39.92
CA ALA A 910 19.15 10.34 -40.55
C ALA A 910 18.95 10.57 -42.07
N PRO A 911 19.49 11.67 -42.64
CA PRO A 911 19.44 11.91 -44.08
C PRO A 911 20.06 10.76 -44.89
N LYS A 912 19.47 10.50 -46.07
CA LYS A 912 19.89 9.46 -47.00
C LYS A 912 20.18 10.05 -48.37
N ASP A 913 20.83 9.25 -49.21
CA ASP A 913 21.06 9.56 -50.64
C ASP A 913 21.80 10.89 -50.88
N LEU A 914 22.63 11.30 -49.90
CA LEU A 914 23.48 12.48 -50.00
C LEU A 914 24.51 12.28 -51.11
N GLN A 915 24.59 13.25 -52.02
CA GLN A 915 25.48 13.20 -53.18
C GLN A 915 26.37 14.44 -53.25
N ALA A 916 27.57 14.23 -53.78
CA ALA A 916 28.51 15.30 -54.11
C ALA A 916 29.32 14.95 -55.37
N VAL A 917 30.10 15.92 -55.85
CA VAL A 917 31.10 15.77 -56.90
C VAL A 917 32.49 15.94 -56.27
N TYR A 918 33.47 15.17 -56.74
CA TYR A 918 34.85 15.28 -56.29
C TYR A 918 35.37 16.73 -56.35
N GLY A 919 35.99 17.18 -55.25
CA GLY A 919 36.48 18.56 -55.10
C GLY A 919 35.45 19.56 -54.53
N GLN A 920 34.29 19.10 -54.08
CA GLN A 920 33.38 19.87 -53.21
C GLN A 920 33.72 19.68 -51.72
N SER A 921 33.21 20.57 -50.88
CA SER A 921 33.21 20.46 -49.42
C SER A 921 31.85 20.00 -48.88
N LEU A 922 31.78 19.52 -47.64
CA LEU A 922 30.51 19.14 -47.01
C LEU A 922 29.51 20.32 -46.96
N LYS A 923 29.99 21.55 -46.79
CA LYS A 923 29.18 22.78 -46.87
C LYS A 923 28.38 22.93 -48.18
N ASP A 924 28.86 22.35 -49.28
CA ASP A 924 28.18 22.42 -50.58
C ASP A 924 27.00 21.41 -50.67
N ILE A 925 26.88 20.49 -49.72
CA ILE A 925 25.78 19.53 -49.59
C ILE A 925 24.68 20.13 -48.71
N THR A 926 23.50 20.37 -49.29
CA THR A 926 22.34 20.87 -48.55
C THR A 926 21.73 19.78 -47.67
N LEU A 927 21.56 20.07 -46.38
CA LEU A 927 20.95 19.17 -45.39
C LEU A 927 19.48 19.53 -45.12
N PRO A 928 18.65 18.57 -44.64
CA PRO A 928 17.31 18.87 -44.12
C PRO A 928 17.35 19.72 -42.85
N THR A 929 16.25 20.43 -42.57
CA THR A 929 16.08 21.26 -41.36
C THR A 929 16.43 20.51 -40.08
N GLY A 930 17.14 21.17 -39.16
CA GLY A 930 17.62 20.61 -37.89
C GLY A 930 18.96 19.89 -37.99
N PHE A 931 19.41 19.45 -39.17
CA PHE A 931 20.72 18.81 -39.35
C PHE A 931 21.81 19.83 -39.73
N ALA A 932 22.99 19.67 -39.14
CA ALA A 932 24.22 20.36 -39.50
C ALA A 932 25.41 19.39 -39.56
N TRP A 933 26.37 19.64 -40.44
CA TRP A 933 27.65 18.92 -40.45
C TRP A 933 28.45 19.22 -39.19
N THR A 934 29.00 18.19 -38.54
CA THR A 934 29.85 18.35 -37.35
C THR A 934 31.09 19.21 -37.67
N ASP A 935 31.65 19.04 -38.86
CA ASP A 935 32.59 19.99 -39.48
C ASP A 935 32.25 20.15 -40.97
N GLN A 936 31.61 21.28 -41.31
CA GLN A 936 31.26 21.62 -42.69
C GLN A 936 32.47 21.95 -43.59
N THR A 937 33.68 22.10 -43.04
CA THR A 937 34.88 22.52 -43.78
C THR A 937 35.66 21.37 -44.41
N LEU A 938 35.30 20.12 -44.11
CA LEU A 938 35.91 18.93 -44.69
C LEU A 938 35.57 18.81 -46.19
N ASP A 939 36.56 18.39 -46.99
CA ASP A 939 36.36 17.94 -48.37
C ASP A 939 35.54 16.63 -48.40
N VAL A 940 34.72 16.43 -49.44
CA VAL A 940 33.88 15.22 -49.57
C VAL A 940 34.68 13.93 -49.81
N GLY A 941 35.98 14.03 -50.05
CA GLY A 941 36.89 12.91 -50.28
C GLY A 941 36.96 12.45 -51.74
N ASN A 942 37.57 11.27 -51.96
CA ASN A 942 37.66 10.63 -53.28
C ASN A 942 36.29 10.16 -53.79
N ALA A 943 36.17 9.95 -55.10
CA ALA A 943 34.96 9.38 -55.69
C ALA A 943 34.70 7.95 -55.16
N GLY A 944 33.47 7.69 -54.70
CA GLY A 944 33.13 6.50 -53.92
C GLY A 944 32.05 6.79 -52.87
N ILE A 945 32.02 6.00 -51.79
CA ILE A 945 31.15 6.22 -50.63
C ILE A 945 32.04 6.58 -49.44
N ASN A 946 31.87 7.78 -48.89
CA ASN A 946 32.62 8.27 -47.73
C ASN A 946 31.67 8.47 -46.53
N GLU A 947 32.14 8.22 -45.31
CA GLU A 947 31.35 8.36 -44.07
C GLU A 947 31.71 9.67 -43.35
N PHE A 948 30.70 10.38 -42.87
CA PHE A 948 30.80 11.66 -42.17
C PHE A 948 29.78 11.70 -41.01
N THR A 949 29.88 12.69 -40.10
CA THR A 949 28.92 12.87 -39.01
C THR A 949 28.11 14.16 -39.10
N LEU A 950 26.86 14.08 -38.65
CA LEU A 950 25.95 15.19 -38.44
C LEU A 950 25.68 15.39 -36.95
N THR A 951 25.26 16.61 -36.62
CA THR A 951 24.50 16.91 -35.40
C THR A 951 23.06 17.25 -35.79
N TYR A 952 22.08 16.75 -35.04
CA TYR A 952 20.67 17.11 -35.16
C TYR A 952 20.24 17.93 -33.95
N THR A 953 19.75 19.14 -34.20
CA THR A 953 19.21 20.07 -33.21
C THR A 953 17.68 20.13 -33.38
N PRO A 954 16.90 19.69 -32.37
CA PRO A 954 15.44 19.83 -32.37
C PRO A 954 14.97 21.28 -32.50
N GLU A 955 13.72 21.49 -32.94
CA GLU A 955 13.13 22.83 -33.12
C GLU A 955 12.92 23.61 -31.81
N ASN A 956 13.04 22.96 -30.65
CA ASN A 956 12.85 23.59 -29.35
C ASN A 956 13.67 22.90 -28.24
N ASP A 957 14.01 23.68 -27.20
CA ASP A 957 14.88 23.27 -26.09
C ASP A 957 14.31 22.18 -25.17
N ASN A 958 13.15 21.58 -25.47
CA ASN A 958 12.57 20.50 -24.67
C ASN A 958 13.14 19.11 -25.00
N TYR A 959 13.96 19.00 -26.05
CA TYR A 959 14.52 17.74 -26.55
C TYR A 959 16.05 17.82 -26.65
N LYS A 960 16.74 16.71 -26.40
CA LYS A 960 18.23 16.66 -26.37
C LYS A 960 18.82 16.74 -27.79
N PRO A 961 19.79 17.61 -28.09
CA PRO A 961 20.49 17.56 -29.38
C PRO A 961 21.28 16.25 -29.51
N VAL A 962 21.34 15.67 -30.71
CA VAL A 962 22.02 14.40 -30.98
C VAL A 962 23.25 14.66 -31.86
N THR A 963 24.44 14.37 -31.36
CA THR A 963 25.71 14.49 -32.11
C THR A 963 26.10 13.18 -32.79
N ASP A 964 27.18 13.20 -33.57
CA ASP A 964 27.88 12.01 -34.08
C ASP A 964 27.03 11.06 -34.96
N ILE A 965 25.97 11.60 -35.56
CA ILE A 965 25.05 10.86 -36.44
C ILE A 965 25.79 10.52 -37.74
N LYS A 966 26.24 9.27 -37.85
CA LYS A 966 26.91 8.73 -39.04
C LYS A 966 25.99 8.75 -40.26
N VAL A 967 26.45 9.37 -41.34
CA VAL A 967 25.82 9.36 -42.67
C VAL A 967 26.87 9.07 -43.74
N THR A 968 26.43 8.55 -44.88
CA THR A 968 27.29 8.34 -46.05
C THR A 968 26.98 9.34 -47.15
N VAL A 969 28.04 9.85 -47.79
CA VAL A 969 27.96 10.69 -48.99
C VAL A 969 28.51 9.89 -50.17
N THR A 970 27.72 9.84 -51.25
CA THR A 970 28.15 9.25 -52.52
C THR A 970 28.81 10.33 -53.38
N VAL A 971 30.11 10.23 -53.57
CA VAL A 971 30.91 11.19 -54.34
C VAL A 971 31.09 10.68 -55.76
N THR A 972 30.59 11.46 -56.72
CA THR A 972 30.75 11.22 -58.16
C THR A 972 32.04 11.85 -58.69
N LYS A 973 32.55 11.35 -59.82
CA LYS A 973 33.78 11.88 -60.44
C LYS A 973 33.53 13.28 -61.00
N ALA A 974 34.52 14.15 -60.90
CA ALA A 974 34.46 15.47 -61.50
C ALA A 974 34.77 15.43 -63.01
N LYS A 975 34.27 16.41 -63.77
CA LYS A 975 34.60 16.53 -65.20
C LYS A 975 36.07 16.90 -65.39
N ASN A 976 36.76 16.21 -66.29
CA ASN A 976 38.12 16.54 -66.68
C ASN A 976 38.09 17.56 -67.82
N GLU A 977 38.48 18.80 -67.55
CA GLU A 977 38.48 19.86 -68.57
C GLU A 977 39.72 19.79 -69.48
N GLN A 978 39.53 20.16 -70.75
CA GLN A 978 40.63 20.44 -71.66
C GLN A 978 41.32 21.76 -71.24
N ALA A 979 42.56 21.66 -70.76
CA ALA A 979 43.37 22.78 -70.29
C ALA A 979 44.12 23.52 -71.43
N ALA A 980 44.33 22.87 -72.58
CA ALA A 980 44.88 23.51 -73.78
C ALA A 980 44.32 22.86 -75.06
N PRO A 981 43.99 23.66 -76.10
CA PRO A 981 43.51 23.15 -77.40
C PRO A 981 44.56 22.26 -78.08
N ILE A 982 44.15 21.53 -79.12
CA ILE A 982 45.13 20.85 -79.98
C ILE A 982 45.98 21.91 -80.69
N SER A 983 47.30 21.77 -80.58
CA SER A 983 48.27 22.47 -81.40
C SER A 983 48.99 21.46 -82.30
N LEU A 984 48.95 21.71 -83.60
CA LEU A 984 49.57 20.92 -84.64
C LEU A 984 49.82 21.79 -85.88
N GLU A 985 51.06 21.82 -86.35
CA GLU A 985 51.41 22.38 -87.66
C GLU A 985 51.34 21.29 -88.73
N GLY A 986 50.91 21.64 -89.94
CA GLY A 986 50.94 20.72 -91.09
C GLY A 986 52.37 20.33 -91.47
N TRP A 987 52.52 19.34 -92.34
CA TRP A 987 53.83 18.92 -92.87
C TRP A 987 53.74 18.53 -94.34
N ILE A 988 54.87 18.56 -95.04
CA ILE A 988 54.94 18.18 -96.46
C ILE A 988 55.00 16.66 -96.58
N TYR A 989 54.36 16.09 -97.61
CA TYR A 989 54.39 14.66 -97.91
C TYR A 989 55.83 14.12 -97.98
N GLY A 990 56.09 13.03 -97.24
CA GLY A 990 57.41 12.41 -97.13
C GLY A 990 58.32 13.03 -96.05
N ALA A 991 57.93 14.13 -95.39
CA ALA A 991 58.60 14.61 -94.18
C ALA A 991 58.20 13.79 -92.94
N ALA A 992 58.96 13.93 -91.86
CA ALA A 992 58.58 13.38 -90.56
C ALA A 992 57.33 14.11 -90.01
N PRO A 993 56.31 13.41 -89.48
CA PRO A 993 55.11 14.04 -88.94
C PRO A 993 55.37 15.05 -87.82
N SER A 994 54.64 16.16 -87.85
CA SER A 994 54.68 17.18 -86.80
C SER A 994 54.14 16.65 -85.47
N ALA A 995 54.73 17.08 -84.36
CA ALA A 995 54.37 16.62 -83.02
C ALA A 995 53.07 17.26 -82.53
N VAL A 996 51.97 16.50 -82.49
CA VAL A 996 50.69 16.92 -81.92
C VAL A 996 50.83 17.17 -80.42
N ARG A 997 50.21 18.25 -79.92
CA ARG A 997 50.10 18.54 -78.49
C ARG A 997 48.66 18.92 -78.13
N ALA A 998 48.19 18.48 -76.96
CA ALA A 998 46.98 18.96 -76.31
C ALA A 998 47.19 18.92 -74.79
N GLY A 999 46.38 19.64 -74.02
CA GLY A 999 46.43 19.61 -72.57
C GLY A 999 45.05 19.32 -71.99
N PHE A 1000 44.97 18.40 -71.03
CA PHE A 1000 43.83 18.21 -70.14
C PHE A 1000 44.29 18.51 -68.71
N ARG A 1001 43.37 18.88 -67.81
CA ARG A 1001 43.74 19.17 -66.41
C ARG A 1001 44.38 17.95 -65.74
N PHE A 1002 43.89 16.74 -66.06
CA PHE A 1002 44.38 15.47 -65.51
C PHE A 1002 44.51 14.38 -66.59
N GLY A 1003 45.40 13.42 -66.36
CA GLY A 1003 45.71 12.34 -67.31
C GLY A 1003 46.63 12.76 -68.47
N GLN A 1004 47.00 11.81 -69.33
CA GLN A 1004 47.84 12.03 -70.51
C GLN A 1004 47.03 11.77 -71.78
N PRO A 1005 47.00 12.70 -72.76
CA PRO A 1005 46.21 12.53 -73.96
C PRO A 1005 46.86 11.57 -74.97
N ARG A 1006 46.03 10.76 -75.63
CA ARG A 1006 46.35 10.02 -76.86
C ARG A 1006 45.64 10.68 -78.04
N PHE A 1007 46.31 10.72 -79.19
CA PHE A 1007 45.81 11.37 -80.41
C PHE A 1007 45.24 10.34 -81.38
N LEU A 1008 44.11 10.66 -82.00
CA LEU A 1008 43.46 9.84 -83.02
C LEU A 1008 43.18 10.68 -84.27
N TYR A 1009 43.34 10.09 -85.45
CA TYR A 1009 43.30 10.74 -86.76
C TYR A 1009 42.22 10.12 -87.67
N SER A 1010 41.66 10.91 -88.59
CA SER A 1010 40.71 10.47 -89.61
C SER A 1010 40.80 11.28 -90.91
N ASP A 1011 40.37 10.70 -92.04
CA ASP A 1011 40.28 11.38 -93.34
C ASP A 1011 39.08 12.35 -93.41
N ARG A 1012 38.17 12.29 -92.42
CA ARG A 1012 36.93 13.06 -92.37
C ARG A 1012 36.64 13.54 -90.96
N MET A 1013 36.08 14.74 -90.84
CA MET A 1013 35.68 15.33 -89.56
C MET A 1013 34.75 14.41 -88.74
N ALA A 1014 33.85 13.69 -89.42
CA ALA A 1014 32.95 12.70 -88.84
C ALA A 1014 33.27 11.26 -89.34
N GLY A 1015 34.55 10.96 -89.56
CA GLY A 1015 35.02 9.62 -89.95
C GLY A 1015 35.35 8.71 -88.77
N THR A 1016 35.86 7.52 -89.07
CA THR A 1016 36.45 6.63 -88.05
C THR A 1016 37.81 7.18 -87.64
N TYR A 1017 38.02 7.41 -86.34
CA TYR A 1017 39.28 7.91 -85.78
C TYR A 1017 40.16 6.75 -85.29
N THR A 1018 41.44 6.74 -85.69
CA THR A 1018 42.42 5.70 -85.33
C THR A 1018 43.71 6.31 -84.80
N ASP A 1019 44.51 5.57 -84.03
CA ASP A 1019 45.83 6.02 -83.54
C ASP A 1019 46.92 6.11 -84.62
N THR A 1020 46.61 5.65 -85.84
CA THR A 1020 47.54 5.64 -86.97
C THR A 1020 47.74 7.05 -87.53
N VAL A 1021 48.97 7.57 -87.41
CA VAL A 1021 49.35 8.88 -87.97
C VAL A 1021 49.27 8.84 -89.50
N PRO A 1022 48.54 9.77 -90.15
CA PRO A 1022 48.40 9.77 -91.61
C PRO A 1022 49.69 10.19 -92.33
N THR A 1023 49.87 9.69 -93.55
CA THR A 1023 51.11 9.89 -94.34
C THR A 1023 50.87 10.33 -95.78
N ALA A 1024 49.63 10.36 -96.27
CA ALA A 1024 49.28 10.83 -97.61
C ALA A 1024 48.89 12.32 -97.59
N ALA A 1025 49.16 13.04 -98.68
CA ALA A 1025 48.79 14.45 -98.80
C ALA A 1025 47.27 14.64 -98.81
N GLY A 1026 46.80 15.77 -98.25
CA GLY A 1026 45.38 16.11 -98.13
C GLY A 1026 45.02 16.70 -96.76
N THR A 1027 43.74 17.03 -96.58
CA THR A 1027 43.20 17.49 -95.30
C THR A 1027 42.89 16.31 -94.40
N TRP A 1028 43.44 16.32 -93.19
CA TRP A 1028 43.25 15.31 -92.17
C TRP A 1028 42.68 15.93 -90.89
N TYR A 1029 42.05 15.12 -90.05
CA TYR A 1029 41.41 15.56 -88.82
C TYR A 1029 42.03 14.81 -87.65
N VAL A 1030 42.29 15.50 -86.54
CA VAL A 1030 42.82 14.93 -85.30
C VAL A 1030 41.93 15.30 -84.11
N LYS A 1031 41.74 14.35 -83.19
CA LYS A 1031 41.20 14.62 -81.84
C LYS A 1031 42.11 14.02 -80.77
N ALA A 1032 42.11 14.62 -79.59
CA ALA A 1032 42.79 14.10 -78.41
C ALA A 1032 41.76 13.45 -77.46
N VAL A 1033 42.13 12.32 -76.86
CA VAL A 1033 41.31 11.60 -75.88
C VAL A 1033 42.15 11.32 -74.64
N VAL A 1034 41.56 11.48 -73.45
CA VAL A 1034 42.17 11.08 -72.18
C VAL A 1034 41.20 10.18 -71.42
N ASP A 1035 41.71 9.02 -71.02
CA ASP A 1035 40.93 8.02 -70.29
C ASP A 1035 40.71 8.46 -68.82
N GLY A 1036 39.60 8.04 -68.21
CA GLY A 1036 39.19 8.51 -66.88
C GLY A 1036 40.13 8.06 -65.75
N THR A 1037 40.27 8.90 -64.73
CA THR A 1037 41.05 8.59 -63.50
C THR A 1037 40.10 8.14 -62.37
N ASP A 1038 40.63 7.82 -61.19
CA ASP A 1038 39.78 7.45 -60.03
C ASP A 1038 38.78 8.55 -59.66
N ASN A 1039 39.20 9.83 -59.72
CA ASN A 1039 38.41 10.97 -59.26
C ASN A 1039 37.83 11.85 -60.39
N TYR A 1040 38.30 11.70 -61.63
CA TYR A 1040 37.84 12.49 -62.78
C TYR A 1040 37.36 11.61 -63.94
N GLU A 1041 36.32 12.06 -64.64
CA GLU A 1041 35.79 11.45 -65.86
C GLU A 1041 36.83 11.46 -67.00
N GLY A 1042 36.65 10.57 -67.99
CA GLY A 1042 37.39 10.65 -69.25
C GLY A 1042 36.90 11.82 -70.10
N ALA A 1043 37.75 12.35 -70.98
CA ALA A 1043 37.42 13.49 -71.83
C ALA A 1043 37.97 13.33 -73.25
N GLU A 1044 37.26 13.94 -74.20
CA GLU A 1044 37.72 14.12 -75.58
C GLU A 1044 37.84 15.62 -75.87
N SER A 1045 38.75 16.00 -76.76
CA SER A 1045 38.82 17.36 -77.29
C SER A 1045 37.87 17.56 -78.47
N GLU A 1046 37.63 18.81 -78.81
CA GLU A 1046 37.16 19.18 -80.15
C GLU A 1046 38.10 18.64 -81.25
N VAL A 1047 37.53 18.42 -82.43
CA VAL A 1047 38.24 17.96 -83.63
C VAL A 1047 38.94 19.15 -84.31
N VAL A 1048 40.22 19.00 -84.63
CA VAL A 1048 41.01 19.99 -85.37
C VAL A 1048 41.44 19.43 -86.73
N SER A 1049 41.22 20.20 -87.79
CA SER A 1049 41.72 19.89 -89.14
C SER A 1049 43.14 20.43 -89.35
N PHE A 1050 44.00 19.64 -89.99
CA PHE A 1050 45.31 20.04 -90.49
C PHE A 1050 45.49 19.57 -91.94
N VAL A 1051 46.56 20.02 -92.60
CA VAL A 1051 46.88 19.63 -93.98
C VAL A 1051 48.24 18.97 -94.01
N ILE A 1052 48.33 17.85 -94.72
CA ILE A 1052 49.60 17.30 -95.21
C ILE A 1052 49.76 17.82 -96.64
N GLU A 1053 50.74 18.68 -96.89
CA GLU A 1053 50.89 19.36 -98.19
C GLU A 1053 51.53 18.43 -99.23
N PRO A 1054 51.06 18.43 -100.50
CA PRO A 1054 51.72 17.67 -101.57
C PRO A 1054 53.16 18.17 -101.80
N LYS A 1055 54.08 17.24 -102.07
CA LYS A 1055 55.49 17.57 -102.30
C LYS A 1055 55.69 18.20 -103.69
N SER A 1056 56.18 19.43 -103.75
CA SER A 1056 56.28 20.19 -105.00
C SER A 1056 57.51 19.84 -105.84
N ALA A 1057 57.28 19.41 -107.08
CA ALA A 1057 58.30 19.11 -108.08
C ALA A 1057 58.97 20.37 -108.68
N GLU A 1058 58.42 21.56 -108.44
CA GLU A 1058 59.02 22.84 -108.84
C GLU A 1058 60.11 23.32 -107.86
N THR A 1059 60.06 22.84 -106.60
CA THR A 1059 60.91 23.36 -105.51
C THR A 1059 61.71 22.29 -104.75
N ASP A 1060 61.37 21.00 -104.87
CA ASP A 1060 62.12 19.92 -104.21
C ASP A 1060 63.13 19.24 -105.15
N ASN A 1061 64.41 19.47 -104.86
CA ASN A 1061 65.55 18.97 -105.64
C ASN A 1061 65.73 17.42 -105.63
N GLN A 1062 64.91 16.67 -104.88
CA GLN A 1062 64.88 15.21 -104.90
C GLN A 1062 63.97 14.65 -105.99
N ILE A 1063 63.03 15.44 -106.52
CA ILE A 1063 62.12 15.04 -107.60
C ILE A 1063 62.85 15.24 -108.94
N LYS A 1064 63.39 14.16 -109.49
CA LYS A 1064 64.24 14.17 -110.68
C LYS A 1064 63.46 13.77 -111.93
N VAL A 1065 63.20 14.78 -112.76
CA VAL A 1065 62.70 14.64 -114.14
C VAL A 1065 63.90 14.53 -115.09
N PRO A 1066 64.02 13.45 -115.90
CA PRO A 1066 65.06 13.34 -116.93
C PRO A 1066 65.01 14.48 -117.96
N GLU A 1067 66.15 14.81 -118.57
CA GLU A 1067 66.19 15.80 -119.67
C GLU A 1067 65.58 15.24 -120.98
N MET A 1068 64.73 16.04 -121.61
CA MET A 1068 64.06 15.70 -122.87
C MET A 1068 64.95 16.02 -124.08
N SER A 1069 65.12 15.04 -124.97
CA SER A 1069 65.98 15.11 -126.15
C SER A 1069 65.29 14.49 -127.39
N THR A 1070 65.94 14.57 -128.56
CA THR A 1070 65.42 13.95 -129.80
C THR A 1070 65.30 12.43 -129.72
N ASP A 1071 66.01 11.79 -128.79
CA ASP A 1071 66.07 10.33 -128.66
C ASP A 1071 65.22 9.82 -127.48
N THR A 1072 64.56 10.72 -126.73
CA THR A 1072 63.77 10.40 -125.53
C THR A 1072 62.37 9.88 -125.90
N ARG A 1073 62.02 8.67 -125.46
CA ARG A 1073 60.66 8.11 -125.57
C ARG A 1073 59.85 8.45 -124.32
N LEU A 1074 58.65 9.02 -124.49
CA LEU A 1074 57.78 9.39 -123.37
C LEU A 1074 57.13 8.18 -122.66
N ASP A 1075 56.88 7.08 -123.38
CA ASP A 1075 56.32 5.85 -122.81
C ASP A 1075 57.26 5.18 -121.77
N ASP A 1076 58.56 5.47 -121.88
CA ASP A 1076 59.63 4.89 -121.05
C ASP A 1076 60.08 5.86 -119.92
N LEU A 1077 59.30 6.91 -119.63
CA LEU A 1077 59.68 7.97 -118.68
C LEU A 1077 59.65 7.50 -117.22
N VAL A 1078 60.81 7.51 -116.56
CA VAL A 1078 60.96 7.17 -115.13
C VAL A 1078 61.33 8.42 -114.33
N ILE A 1079 60.32 9.09 -113.76
CA ILE A 1079 60.51 10.16 -112.76
C ILE A 1079 60.70 9.52 -111.38
N LYS A 1080 61.59 10.07 -110.56
CA LYS A 1080 61.82 9.62 -109.19
C LYS A 1080 61.76 10.74 -108.17
N ASP A 1081 61.31 10.40 -106.96
CA ASP A 1081 61.48 11.18 -105.73
C ASP A 1081 62.50 10.45 -104.84
N GLY A 1082 63.76 10.87 -104.90
CA GLY A 1082 64.88 10.09 -104.34
C GLY A 1082 64.98 8.70 -104.99
N ASP A 1083 64.81 7.64 -104.19
CA ASP A 1083 64.77 6.25 -104.68
C ASP A 1083 63.38 5.81 -105.16
N LYS A 1084 62.30 6.48 -104.72
CA LYS A 1084 60.92 6.13 -105.06
C LYS A 1084 60.63 6.47 -106.53
N VAL A 1085 60.28 5.46 -107.33
CA VAL A 1085 59.72 5.68 -108.68
C VAL A 1085 58.30 6.23 -108.57
N LEU A 1086 58.01 7.29 -109.30
CA LEU A 1086 56.69 7.91 -109.37
C LEU A 1086 55.87 7.31 -110.51
N VAL A 1087 54.56 7.18 -110.30
CA VAL A 1087 53.66 6.46 -111.21
C VAL A 1087 52.86 7.44 -112.07
N GLN A 1088 53.08 7.42 -113.39
CA GLN A 1088 52.26 8.17 -114.35
C GLN A 1088 50.78 7.75 -114.24
N GLY A 1089 49.88 8.71 -114.27
CA GLY A 1089 48.45 8.53 -114.00
C GLY A 1089 48.08 8.66 -112.51
N THR A 1090 49.03 8.56 -111.57
CA THR A 1090 48.79 8.65 -110.11
C THR A 1090 49.53 9.81 -109.46
N ASP A 1091 50.86 9.88 -109.61
CA ASP A 1091 51.72 10.93 -109.04
C ASP A 1091 51.96 12.09 -110.03
N TYR A 1092 51.82 11.85 -111.34
CA TYR A 1092 51.92 12.87 -112.39
C TYR A 1092 51.21 12.44 -113.69
N ASP A 1093 50.93 13.40 -114.58
CA ASP A 1093 50.54 13.18 -115.97
C ASP A 1093 51.54 13.85 -116.93
N VAL A 1094 51.60 13.39 -118.19
CA VAL A 1094 52.53 13.89 -119.21
C VAL A 1094 51.75 14.30 -120.46
N THR A 1095 52.09 15.45 -121.04
CA THR A 1095 51.53 15.95 -122.31
C THR A 1095 52.65 16.48 -123.20
N GLN A 1096 52.47 16.43 -124.53
CA GLN A 1096 53.42 16.97 -125.50
C GLN A 1096 52.73 17.80 -126.58
N ILE A 1097 53.39 18.87 -127.03
CA ILE A 1097 52.95 19.75 -128.10
C ILE A 1097 54.17 20.07 -128.99
N GLN A 1098 54.01 20.00 -130.30
CA GLN A 1098 55.05 20.34 -131.27
C GLN A 1098 54.69 21.63 -132.00
N ASP A 1099 55.61 22.60 -131.99
CA ASP A 1099 55.50 23.88 -132.69
C ASP A 1099 56.75 24.11 -133.55
N GLY A 1100 56.60 23.94 -134.87
CA GLY A 1100 57.70 23.95 -135.82
C GLY A 1100 58.81 22.94 -135.47
N ASN A 1101 60.05 23.45 -135.34
CA ASN A 1101 61.23 22.67 -134.99
C ASN A 1101 61.44 22.48 -133.47
N LYS A 1102 60.46 22.86 -132.64
CA LYS A 1102 60.53 22.77 -131.18
C LYS A 1102 59.44 21.85 -130.64
N VAL A 1103 59.82 20.89 -129.80
CA VAL A 1103 58.89 20.04 -129.05
C VAL A 1103 58.88 20.53 -127.61
N VAL A 1104 57.69 20.65 -127.01
CA VAL A 1104 57.47 20.99 -125.61
C VAL A 1104 56.79 19.82 -124.92
N VAL A 1105 57.34 19.37 -123.82
CA VAL A 1105 56.80 18.32 -122.96
C VAL A 1105 56.47 18.94 -121.61
N THR A 1106 55.22 18.78 -121.17
CA THR A 1106 54.70 19.32 -119.90
C THR A 1106 54.29 18.16 -119.01
N ILE A 1107 54.91 18.09 -117.83
CA ILE A 1107 54.67 17.09 -116.80
C ILE A 1107 53.96 17.79 -115.64
N THR A 1108 52.74 17.37 -115.33
CA THR A 1108 51.91 17.94 -114.26
C THR A 1108 51.81 16.96 -113.11
N PHE A 1109 52.37 17.30 -111.95
CA PHE A 1109 52.34 16.46 -110.75
C PHE A 1109 51.01 16.57 -110.01
N LYS A 1110 50.59 15.50 -109.35
CA LYS A 1110 49.28 15.39 -108.70
C LYS A 1110 49.27 14.39 -107.53
N GLY A 1111 48.16 14.36 -106.79
CA GLY A 1111 47.98 13.44 -105.66
C GLY A 1111 48.87 13.82 -104.49
N ASN A 1112 49.89 12.99 -104.20
CA ASN A 1112 50.88 13.28 -103.16
C ASN A 1112 51.94 14.31 -103.60
N TYR A 1113 51.94 14.68 -104.88
CA TYR A 1113 52.87 15.63 -105.49
C TYR A 1113 52.12 16.80 -106.13
N THR A 1114 52.83 17.90 -106.41
CA THR A 1114 52.27 19.09 -107.06
C THR A 1114 53.34 19.82 -107.89
N GLY A 1115 52.92 20.83 -108.65
CA GLY A 1115 53.76 21.60 -109.56
C GLY A 1115 53.82 21.05 -111.00
N ILE A 1116 54.36 21.85 -111.92
CA ILE A 1116 54.43 21.57 -113.35
C ILE A 1116 55.87 21.75 -113.84
N VAL A 1117 56.46 20.68 -114.38
CA VAL A 1117 57.78 20.72 -115.01
C VAL A 1117 57.60 20.75 -116.53
N VAL A 1118 57.98 21.87 -117.15
CA VAL A 1118 57.96 22.05 -118.61
C VAL A 1118 59.39 21.99 -119.15
N GLN A 1119 59.64 21.10 -120.11
CA GLN A 1119 60.91 21.03 -120.84
C GLN A 1119 60.67 21.15 -122.35
N ALA A 1120 61.64 21.66 -123.09
CA ALA A 1120 61.52 21.80 -124.54
C ALA A 1120 62.87 21.71 -125.26
N TYR A 1121 62.88 21.02 -126.41
CA TYR A 1121 64.10 20.76 -127.19
C TYR A 1121 63.94 21.11 -128.68
N THR A 1122 65.09 21.31 -129.34
CA THR A 1122 65.22 21.73 -130.74
C THR A 1122 66.36 20.98 -131.42
N SER A 1123 66.17 20.53 -132.67
CA SER A 1123 67.16 19.72 -133.40
C SER A 1123 68.28 20.58 -134.03
N GLY A 1124 69.37 20.83 -133.29
CA GLY A 1124 70.55 21.60 -133.75
C GLY A 1124 71.73 21.56 -132.76
N LYS A 1125 72.95 21.93 -133.17
CA LYS A 1125 74.22 21.59 -132.45
C LYS A 1125 75.05 22.79 -131.92
N LYS A 1126 75.49 22.65 -130.65
CA LYS A 1126 76.83 22.92 -130.04
C LYS A 1126 77.29 24.30 -129.46
N ASP A 1127 77.87 24.19 -128.25
CA ASP A 1127 79.12 24.79 -127.67
C ASP A 1127 79.14 25.97 -126.64
N LYS A 1128 79.38 25.59 -125.35
CA LYS A 1128 80.48 25.98 -124.39
C LYS A 1128 80.47 27.18 -123.38
N ASP A 1129 80.68 26.81 -122.09
CA ASP A 1129 81.68 27.27 -121.05
C ASP A 1129 81.44 28.33 -119.90
N MET A 1130 81.64 27.87 -118.64
CA MET A 1130 82.38 28.44 -117.44
C MET A 1130 81.79 29.36 -116.29
N GLN A 1131 81.86 28.84 -115.02
CA GLN A 1131 82.23 29.48 -113.68
C GLN A 1131 81.32 30.56 -112.99
N THR A 1132 81.33 30.97 -111.67
CA THR A 1132 81.88 30.66 -110.29
C THR A 1132 81.25 31.65 -109.23
N ASP A 1133 81.32 31.65 -107.88
CA ASP A 1133 81.51 30.69 -106.72
C ASP A 1133 81.52 31.47 -105.33
N SER A 1134 81.43 30.82 -104.14
CA SER A 1134 81.57 31.32 -102.70
C SER A 1134 80.53 32.33 -102.13
N SER A 1135 80.36 32.69 -100.81
CA SER A 1135 80.44 32.13 -99.40
C SER A 1135 79.75 33.17 -98.42
N ASP A 1136 79.69 33.33 -97.06
CA ASP A 1136 80.07 32.80 -95.69
C ASP A 1136 79.27 33.66 -94.61
N THR A 1137 79.19 33.58 -93.25
CA THR A 1137 79.20 32.57 -92.11
C THR A 1137 78.71 33.21 -90.75
N GLN A 1138 78.39 32.38 -89.71
CA GLN A 1138 78.56 32.57 -88.21
C GLN A 1138 77.58 33.34 -87.21
N LYS A 1139 77.51 32.80 -85.95
CA LYS A 1139 77.47 33.41 -84.56
C LYS A 1139 76.20 34.14 -83.98
N GLU A 1140 75.95 34.37 -82.64
CA GLU A 1140 76.33 33.75 -81.32
C GLU A 1140 75.58 34.32 -80.05
N ALA A 1141 75.46 33.54 -78.95
CA ALA A 1141 75.49 33.83 -77.46
C ALA A 1141 74.64 34.87 -76.63
N GLY A 1142 74.25 34.46 -75.39
CA GLY A 1142 74.20 35.26 -74.12
C GLY A 1142 72.83 35.76 -73.55
N LYS A 1143 72.65 36.22 -72.27
CA LYS A 1143 73.29 35.94 -70.94
C LYS A 1143 72.57 36.64 -69.71
N ASN A 1144 72.69 36.05 -68.50
CA ASN A 1144 72.69 36.60 -67.09
C ASN A 1144 71.63 37.57 -66.42
N GLU A 1145 71.13 37.16 -65.24
CA GLU A 1145 71.11 37.80 -63.87
C GLU A 1145 70.33 39.09 -63.42
N SER A 1146 69.73 38.99 -62.20
CA SER A 1146 69.86 39.89 -60.99
C SER A 1146 68.76 40.89 -60.47
N ASP A 1147 68.55 40.80 -59.13
CA ASP A 1147 68.38 41.83 -58.07
C ASP A 1147 67.29 42.95 -57.97
N LYS A 1148 66.55 42.89 -56.84
CA LYS A 1148 66.26 43.95 -55.81
C LYS A 1148 65.39 45.23 -56.03
N LYS A 1149 64.45 45.37 -55.08
CA LYS A 1149 64.13 46.54 -54.18
C LYS A 1149 63.04 47.61 -54.51
N ASP A 1150 62.23 47.83 -53.45
CA ASP A 1150 61.77 49.09 -52.82
C ASP A 1150 60.75 50.09 -53.45
N THR A 1151 59.56 50.12 -52.82
CA THR A 1151 58.81 51.30 -52.29
C THR A 1151 58.11 52.35 -53.19
N LEU A 1152 56.93 52.82 -52.71
CA LEU A 1152 56.36 54.19 -52.66
C LEU A 1152 54.79 54.11 -52.58
N ASN A 1153 53.99 55.01 -51.95
CA ASN A 1153 54.15 55.84 -50.73
C ASN A 1153 52.79 56.45 -50.26
N ASN A 1154 52.80 57.22 -49.16
CA ASN A 1154 51.80 58.22 -48.69
C ASN A 1154 50.49 57.73 -48.01
N ALA A 1155 49.94 58.40 -46.96
CA ALA A 1155 50.48 59.51 -46.13
C ALA A 1155 49.69 59.76 -44.81
N ASN A 1156 50.42 60.24 -43.77
CA ASN A 1156 50.05 61.27 -42.75
C ASN A 1156 48.87 61.05 -41.74
N LEU A 1157 48.88 61.53 -40.46
CA LEU A 1157 49.83 62.33 -39.64
C LEU A 1157 49.53 62.18 -38.10
N GLU A 1158 50.58 62.13 -37.25
CA GLU A 1158 50.82 62.65 -35.85
C GLU A 1158 49.70 62.92 -34.78
N THR A 1159 49.85 63.00 -33.43
CA THR A 1159 50.82 62.66 -32.32
C THR A 1159 50.05 62.72 -30.94
N VAL A 1160 50.21 61.88 -29.89
CA VAL A 1160 51.28 61.75 -28.81
C VAL A 1160 51.38 63.00 -27.87
N PRO A 1161 51.42 62.95 -26.49
CA PRO A 1161 52.02 61.94 -25.57
C PRO A 1161 51.33 61.58 -24.20
N THR A 1162 52.01 60.67 -23.47
CA THR A 1162 52.03 60.24 -22.03
C THR A 1162 51.39 61.04 -20.87
N GLY A 1163 50.98 60.35 -19.76
CA GLY A 1163 50.92 60.94 -18.39
C GLY A 1163 50.21 60.09 -17.30
N ASP A 1164 50.69 60.13 -16.05
CA ASP A 1164 50.30 59.29 -14.89
C ASP A 1164 49.39 59.97 -13.81
N THR A 1165 48.85 59.19 -12.85
CA THR A 1165 48.33 59.49 -11.49
C THR A 1165 47.30 60.63 -11.17
N THR A 1166 46.05 60.21 -10.94
CA THR A 1166 45.11 60.57 -9.82
C THR A 1166 44.80 62.02 -9.35
N ALA A 1167 43.48 62.37 -9.32
CA ALA A 1167 42.67 62.85 -8.15
C ALA A 1167 41.88 64.22 -8.17
N LYS A 1168 40.54 64.11 -8.04
CA LYS A 1168 39.52 64.91 -7.27
C LYS A 1168 39.19 66.41 -7.52
N GLY A 1169 37.87 66.72 -7.51
CA GLY A 1169 37.21 68.04 -7.27
C GLY A 1169 36.06 68.33 -8.26
N ILE A 1170 34.74 68.51 -7.99
CA ILE A 1170 33.83 68.87 -6.85
C ILE A 1170 33.31 70.35 -6.88
N TRP A 1171 32.05 70.56 -6.42
CA TRP A 1171 31.16 71.78 -6.35
C TRP A 1171 30.09 71.82 -7.46
N THR A 1172 28.82 72.29 -7.34
CA THR A 1172 27.85 72.64 -6.24
C THR A 1172 26.43 72.79 -6.89
N MET A 1173 25.24 72.90 -6.26
CA MET A 1173 24.70 72.98 -4.87
C MET A 1173 23.34 72.20 -4.85
N PHE A 1174 22.30 72.29 -4.00
CA PHE A 1174 21.79 73.13 -2.87
C PHE A 1174 21.41 72.16 -1.71
N MET A 1175 21.82 72.36 -0.45
CA MET A 1175 21.07 73.00 0.67
C MET A 1175 19.69 72.41 1.04
N LEU A 1176 19.28 72.18 2.32
CA LEU A 1176 19.85 72.10 3.69
C LEU A 1176 18.75 71.43 4.60
N PHE A 1177 18.73 71.23 5.93
CA PHE A 1177 19.48 71.63 7.14
C PHE A 1177 19.19 70.62 8.32
N ALA A 1178 20.02 70.62 9.37
CA ALA A 1178 19.82 70.35 10.84
C ALA A 1178 18.66 69.47 11.40
N ALA A 1179 18.77 68.76 12.55
CA ALA A 1179 19.87 68.31 13.46
C ALA A 1179 19.25 67.39 14.57
N GLY A 1180 19.96 66.57 15.38
CA GLY A 1180 21.39 66.20 15.45
C GLY A 1180 21.79 65.50 16.78
N VAL A 1181 23.10 65.23 16.96
CA VAL A 1181 23.86 64.97 18.23
C VAL A 1181 23.74 63.61 18.97
N GLY A 1182 24.85 62.83 18.93
CA GLY A 1182 25.40 62.05 20.07
C GLY A 1182 25.05 60.54 20.21
N ALA A 1183 25.84 59.67 20.86
CA ALA A 1183 27.26 59.75 21.23
C ALA A 1183 27.90 58.38 21.64
N PHE A 1184 29.14 58.13 21.20
CA PHE A 1184 30.27 57.46 21.91
C PHE A 1184 30.21 56.02 22.51
N MET A 1185 31.19 55.18 22.08
CA MET A 1185 31.86 54.07 22.82
C MET A 1185 31.10 52.78 23.24
N ARG A 1186 31.73 51.64 23.63
CA ARG A 1186 32.98 50.93 23.21
C ARG A 1186 33.15 49.62 24.04
N LYS A 1187 33.51 48.48 23.41
CA LYS A 1187 33.99 47.20 24.03
C LYS A 1187 33.00 46.47 24.99
N ARG A 1188 33.19 45.20 25.39
CA ARG A 1188 33.67 43.94 24.73
C ARG A 1188 33.49 42.78 25.75
N PHE A 1189 33.08 41.58 25.32
CA PHE A 1189 33.02 40.30 26.10
C PHE A 1189 32.08 40.28 27.33
N ILE A 1190 31.05 39.42 27.43
CA ILE A 1190 31.15 37.96 27.70
C ILE A 1190 29.78 37.26 27.51
N LYS A 1191 29.84 35.93 27.28
CA LYS A 1191 28.79 34.88 27.37
C LYS A 1191 27.41 35.26 27.97
N LYS A 1192 26.33 34.79 27.32
CA LYS A 1192 25.84 33.42 27.58
C LYS A 1192 25.41 32.74 26.30
#